data_AF-A0A9N8ZC02-F1
#
_entry.id   AF-A0A9N8ZC02-F1
#
_cell.length_a   1.000
_cell.length_b   1.000
_cell.length_c   1.000
_cell.angle_alpha   90.00
_cell.angle_beta   90.00
_cell.angle_gamma   90.00
#
_symmetry.space_group_name_H-M   'P 1'
#
loop_
_entity.id
_entity.type
_entity.pdbx_description
1 polymer ?
#
loop_
_entity_poly.entity_id
_entity_poly.type
_entity_poly.pdbx_seq_one_letter_code
_entity_poly.pdbx_strand_id
1 'polypeptide(L)'
;MTSTSNITTKKSDSGGVWDTKLQQYHGGQDWKFLENFVEDFSVTTNALGMPKNALEAAREAIYTCHHYPPADQEPAKTSLAEFLWPNDHANHHKKLLLGNGASELIDLVIRSAAPHGTWKPGPWDVQYKEYQRAAVTNGQKILSGQEERSASLLCIVNPCNPTGDYFVLEELKQWIEANVEDGGVVIVDESMQPWLSRDFRSDSLTSQHEYLASLYLTRKVSLYVIHSWTKFWSCTGLRLGSVVCPTTNHCDALKRLQVPWSVNSPALAFLHAVVKDDAYMEKTWQVTPVWRNALIERLNTLLGIFINGQKSNTSRVENNDDKSLEWKFYGKPFLSWVWVDLKSQKTAQEAVALAKAAGVPVRSGQPGYERPTFVRIAVREPEKVDPCITERFFPHSTGLDMFKRACEATNARCEDDKFGDFIDTINEKLNFVELEFRKSHDEDTGEEVLALVNTSDDEIAKLATDYTPLEISYFRALIEMIINADDETYSVSATTAIKESSKLKPSMTRIAAERALKRFVDDKWLMKTSAGRYSLTQRTILELQNYLKDQYDESIHECTLCYDIVTKGQRCSVEKCSTRLHHHCARRMFQTKPQSERKCPTCSAIWRETMVIAWRRPFELKTSSLHEDRDQMQKGQSDDVDVHIDIDDLDYSKCKTPLSQTKPSDIKVFKAAAENLESLRKKLRKMLIRAPMTMLWTFEVTVSGFAKFLKYEYEKLLAAKPKREAAIPEHLHRIVNEYFMESVSKEGDTKEVTEIKTYLNRAEYGHRFFSRALQDFAGLRKCWNGGVCISSKYRKNYGLIVKSVVEGKFADLLTSTWDTGEEVFVGEQAEPINDINNLF
;
A
#
# COMPACT_ATOMS: atom_id res chain seq x y z
N MET A 1 9.40 38.11 57.05
CA MET A 1 8.12 37.40 57.33
C MET A 1 7.27 37.60 56.08
N THR A 2 6.80 36.61 55.32
CA THR A 2 6.83 35.12 55.36
C THR A 2 6.62 34.67 53.91
N SER A 3 7.57 34.03 53.22
CA SER A 3 7.74 32.55 53.12
C SER A 3 6.49 31.76 52.67
N THR A 4 6.41 31.45 51.36
CA THR A 4 5.85 30.23 50.71
C THR A 4 5.84 30.47 49.19
N SER A 5 6.13 29.52 48.29
CA SER A 5 6.84 28.24 48.40
C SER A 5 7.24 27.81 46.98
N ASN A 6 8.50 27.47 46.73
CA ASN A 6 8.97 27.07 45.41
C ASN A 6 8.34 25.74 44.96
N ILE A 7 7.47 25.79 43.96
CA ILE A 7 7.20 24.62 43.10
C ILE A 7 8.05 24.78 41.85
N THR A 8 9.29 24.28 41.92
CA THR A 8 10.13 24.10 40.74
C THR A 8 9.55 22.97 39.89
N THR A 9 8.61 23.32 39.00
CA THR A 9 8.35 22.49 37.83
C THR A 9 9.66 22.37 37.06
N LYS A 10 10.18 21.14 36.93
CA LYS A 10 11.35 20.88 36.09
C LYS A 10 11.02 21.39 34.69
N LYS A 11 11.78 22.39 34.20
CA LYS A 11 11.86 22.64 32.77
C LYS A 11 12.33 21.35 32.12
N SER A 12 11.46 20.73 31.33
CA SER A 12 11.94 19.88 30.25
C SER A 12 12.60 20.81 29.24
N ASP A 13 13.93 20.95 29.33
CA ASP A 13 14.72 21.54 28.26
C ASP A 13 14.67 20.59 27.05
N SER A 14 13.55 20.61 26.33
CA SER A 14 13.40 20.02 25.01
C SER A 14 14.13 20.91 24.01
N GLY A 15 15.47 20.95 24.13
CA GLY A 15 16.34 21.62 23.19
C GLY A 15 16.15 20.98 21.81
N GLY A 16 15.48 21.72 20.92
CA GLY A 16 15.30 21.27 19.55
C GLY A 16 16.65 21.12 18.85
N VAL A 17 16.75 20.17 17.92
CA VAL A 17 17.97 19.89 17.13
C VAL A 17 18.46 21.11 16.34
N TRP A 18 17.56 22.06 16.07
CA TRP A 18 17.84 23.32 15.39
C TRP A 18 18.03 24.47 16.39
N ASP A 19 19.16 25.17 16.31
CA ASP A 19 19.27 26.49 16.94
C ASP A 19 18.45 27.49 16.10
N THR A 20 17.20 27.69 16.49
CA THR A 20 16.26 28.59 15.79
C THR A 20 16.68 30.08 15.77
N LYS A 21 17.75 30.48 16.49
CA LYS A 21 18.35 31.82 16.35
C LYS A 21 19.34 31.91 15.20
N LEU A 22 20.00 30.81 14.85
CA LEU A 22 21.07 30.75 13.85
C LEU A 22 20.66 29.99 12.58
N GLN A 23 19.64 29.13 12.66
CA GLN A 23 19.27 28.19 11.61
C GLN A 23 17.77 28.30 11.28
N GLN A 24 17.47 28.32 9.98
CA GLN A 24 16.09 28.20 9.50
C GLN A 24 15.57 26.79 9.82
N TYR A 25 14.47 26.72 10.58
CA TYR A 25 13.91 25.45 11.02
C TYR A 25 13.33 24.61 9.87
N HIS A 26 13.77 23.35 9.78
CA HIS A 26 13.30 22.34 8.82
C HIS A 26 12.78 21.08 9.53
N GLY A 27 11.86 20.36 8.89
CA GLY A 27 11.26 19.11 9.40
C GLY A 27 11.84 17.86 8.74
N GLY A 28 11.31 16.68 9.09
CA GLY A 28 11.71 15.41 8.48
C GLY A 28 12.95 14.77 9.10
N GLN A 29 13.19 15.04 10.39
CA GLN A 29 14.19 14.33 11.19
C GLN A 29 13.58 13.50 12.31
N ASP A 30 12.25 13.57 12.50
CA ASP A 30 11.52 12.86 13.55
C ASP A 30 11.76 11.34 13.49
N TRP A 31 11.91 10.76 12.29
CA TRP A 31 12.27 9.35 12.08
C TRP A 31 13.54 8.87 12.81
N LYS A 32 14.46 9.79 13.13
CA LYS A 32 15.71 9.48 13.85
C LYS A 32 15.54 9.48 15.37
N PHE A 33 14.51 10.17 15.88
CA PHE A 33 14.37 10.49 17.31
C PHE A 33 13.10 9.92 17.95
N LEU A 34 12.15 9.42 17.15
CA LEU A 34 10.98 8.70 17.63
C LEU A 34 11.30 7.21 17.79
N GLU A 35 11.35 6.72 19.03
CA GLU A 35 11.58 5.29 19.33
C GLU A 35 10.46 4.39 18.79
N ASN A 36 9.25 4.95 18.63
CA ASN A 36 8.04 4.32 18.12
C ASN A 36 7.82 4.57 16.61
N PHE A 37 8.84 5.00 15.84
CA PHE A 37 8.66 5.42 14.45
C PHE A 37 8.07 4.32 13.53
N VAL A 38 7.04 4.67 12.76
CA VAL A 38 6.37 3.81 11.77
C VAL A 38 6.56 4.35 10.35
N GLU A 39 6.16 5.59 10.09
CA GLU A 39 6.21 6.23 8.75
C GLU A 39 6.21 7.76 8.89
N ASP A 40 6.97 8.49 8.06
CA ASP A 40 7.14 9.94 8.19
C ASP A 40 6.15 10.71 7.32
N PHE A 41 4.99 11.08 7.87
CA PHE A 41 3.99 11.92 7.20
C PHE A 41 4.35 13.41 7.15
N SER A 42 5.51 13.82 7.68
CA SER A 42 5.93 15.23 7.76
C SER A 42 6.66 15.69 6.49
N VAL A 43 7.20 14.76 5.69
CA VAL A 43 8.03 15.04 4.51
C VAL A 43 7.30 14.83 3.18
N THR A 44 7.44 15.79 2.26
CA THR A 44 6.85 15.77 0.90
C THR A 44 7.60 14.86 -0.09
N THR A 45 8.16 13.75 0.39
CA THR A 45 8.76 12.71 -0.46
C THR A 45 7.68 11.83 -1.07
N ASN A 46 8.01 11.23 -2.20
CA ASN A 46 7.13 10.31 -2.93
C ASN A 46 6.78 9.08 -2.08
N ALA A 47 5.49 8.74 -2.03
CA ALA A 47 4.94 7.61 -1.27
C ALA A 47 5.55 6.24 -1.66
N LEU A 48 6.06 6.11 -2.89
CA LEU A 48 6.73 4.91 -3.39
C LEU A 48 8.12 4.66 -2.77
N GLY A 49 8.66 5.61 -1.99
CA GLY A 49 10.02 5.52 -1.47
C GLY A 49 11.08 5.79 -2.55
N MET A 50 12.29 5.28 -2.34
CA MET A 50 13.43 5.52 -3.24
C MET A 50 13.46 4.48 -4.38
N PRO A 51 13.62 4.88 -5.66
CA PRO A 51 13.68 3.96 -6.80
C PRO A 51 14.77 2.89 -6.63
N LYS A 52 14.40 1.61 -6.75
CA LYS A 52 15.28 0.48 -6.41
C LYS A 52 16.55 0.43 -7.25
N ASN A 53 16.44 0.63 -8.57
CA ASN A 53 17.58 0.58 -9.49
C ASN A 53 18.57 1.72 -9.23
N ALA A 54 18.07 2.91 -8.89
CA ALA A 54 18.92 4.05 -8.57
C ALA A 54 19.54 3.95 -7.17
N LEU A 55 18.81 3.41 -6.18
CA LEU A 55 19.36 3.05 -4.88
C LEU A 55 20.52 2.06 -5.03
N GLU A 56 20.39 1.06 -5.91
CA GLU A 56 21.46 0.10 -6.19
C GLU A 56 22.68 0.78 -6.84
N ALA A 57 22.47 1.64 -7.84
CA ALA A 57 23.56 2.44 -8.43
C ALA A 57 24.28 3.31 -7.39
N ALA A 58 23.54 3.92 -6.46
CA ALA A 58 24.10 4.68 -5.35
C ALA A 58 24.88 3.78 -4.38
N ARG A 59 24.38 2.57 -4.09
CA ARG A 59 25.01 1.58 -3.21
C ARG A 59 26.35 1.11 -3.76
N GLU A 60 26.42 0.77 -5.04
CA GLU A 60 27.67 0.33 -5.68
C GLU A 60 28.70 1.46 -5.75
N ALA A 61 28.27 2.71 -5.95
CA ALA A 61 29.14 3.89 -5.89
C ALA A 61 29.70 4.19 -4.49
N ILE A 62 29.23 3.52 -3.41
CA ILE A 62 29.87 3.61 -2.08
C ILE A 62 31.23 2.90 -2.09
N TYR A 63 31.41 1.81 -2.84
CA TYR A 63 32.69 1.09 -2.86
C TYR A 63 33.84 1.92 -3.48
N THR A 64 33.51 2.89 -4.34
CA THR A 64 34.46 3.82 -4.98
C THR A 64 34.53 5.19 -4.31
N CYS A 65 33.86 5.41 -3.18
CA CYS A 65 33.76 6.73 -2.52
C CYS A 65 35.09 7.27 -1.95
N HIS A 66 36.15 6.46 -1.96
CA HIS A 66 37.52 6.87 -1.64
C HIS A 66 38.19 7.68 -2.77
N HIS A 67 37.57 7.74 -3.96
CA HIS A 67 37.94 8.66 -5.04
C HIS A 67 37.05 9.91 -5.03
N TYR A 68 37.62 11.05 -5.43
CA TYR A 68 36.84 12.28 -5.62
C TYR A 68 35.76 12.10 -6.72
N PRO A 69 34.57 12.70 -6.55
CA PRO A 69 33.56 12.78 -7.60
C PRO A 69 34.09 13.45 -8.88
N PRO A 70 33.55 13.15 -10.07
CA PRO A 70 33.90 13.86 -11.30
C PRO A 70 33.49 15.34 -11.22
N ALA A 71 34.44 16.25 -11.42
CA ALA A 71 34.26 17.70 -11.22
C ALA A 71 33.50 18.41 -12.38
N ASP A 72 33.28 17.72 -13.49
CA ASP A 72 32.37 18.11 -14.57
C ASP A 72 30.94 17.59 -14.36
N GLN A 73 30.75 16.68 -13.38
CA GLN A 73 29.48 16.03 -13.01
C GLN A 73 28.98 14.99 -14.03
N GLU A 74 29.85 14.53 -14.94
CA GLU A 74 29.48 13.54 -15.96
C GLU A 74 29.54 12.08 -15.48
N PRO A 75 28.79 11.15 -16.11
CA PRO A 75 27.76 11.35 -17.13
C PRO A 75 26.38 11.73 -16.57
N ALA A 76 26.28 11.99 -15.26
CA ALA A 76 25.01 12.23 -14.58
C ALA A 76 24.35 13.55 -15.04
N LYS A 77 25.16 14.58 -15.30
CA LYS A 77 24.70 15.85 -15.85
C LYS A 77 24.15 15.71 -17.27
N THR A 78 24.85 15.00 -18.16
CA THR A 78 24.32 14.66 -19.49
C THR A 78 22.98 13.95 -19.39
N SER A 79 22.86 12.90 -18.55
CA SER A 79 21.59 12.16 -18.41
C SER A 79 20.44 12.98 -17.82
N LEU A 80 20.72 13.99 -16.97
CA LEU A 80 19.67 14.93 -16.56
C LEU A 80 19.28 15.91 -17.68
N ALA A 81 20.23 16.33 -18.52
CA ALA A 81 19.90 17.16 -19.68
C ALA A 81 19.07 16.39 -20.72
N GLU A 82 19.41 15.13 -21.01
CA GLU A 82 18.59 14.20 -21.82
C GLU A 82 17.18 14.07 -21.24
N PHE A 83 17.07 13.93 -19.91
CA PHE A 83 15.79 13.83 -19.22
C PHE A 83 14.95 15.11 -19.30
N LEU A 84 15.55 16.30 -19.15
CA LEU A 84 14.82 17.57 -19.23
C LEU A 84 14.47 17.93 -20.68
N TRP A 85 15.36 17.65 -21.63
CA TRP A 85 15.24 18.04 -23.03
C TRP A 85 15.54 16.88 -23.99
N PRO A 86 14.66 15.87 -24.10
CA PRO A 86 14.93 14.66 -24.90
C PRO A 86 15.38 14.95 -26.34
N ASN A 87 14.84 16.02 -26.94
CA ASN A 87 15.08 16.38 -28.34
C ASN A 87 16.14 17.49 -28.54
N ASP A 88 16.64 18.15 -27.48
CA ASP A 88 17.53 19.33 -27.60
C ASP A 88 18.55 19.50 -26.46
N HIS A 89 18.83 18.42 -25.71
CA HIS A 89 19.74 18.46 -24.54
C HIS A 89 21.11 19.08 -24.83
N ALA A 90 21.66 18.86 -26.02
CA ALA A 90 22.99 19.36 -26.41
C ALA A 90 23.11 20.90 -26.34
N ASN A 91 22.06 21.63 -26.72
CA ASN A 91 22.04 23.09 -26.72
C ASN A 91 21.86 23.69 -25.30
N HIS A 92 21.30 22.92 -24.36
CA HIS A 92 21.02 23.39 -22.99
C HIS A 92 21.92 22.78 -21.92
N HIS A 93 22.68 21.73 -22.24
CA HIS A 93 23.60 21.06 -21.33
C HIS A 93 24.59 22.01 -20.63
N LYS A 94 25.13 23.00 -21.35
CA LYS A 94 26.05 24.01 -20.78
C LYS A 94 25.37 24.99 -19.82
N LYS A 95 24.05 25.12 -19.85
CA LYS A 95 23.24 25.96 -18.96
C LYS A 95 22.82 25.23 -17.66
N LEU A 96 23.00 23.91 -17.60
CA LEU A 96 22.64 23.08 -16.45
C LEU A 96 23.82 22.97 -15.47
N LEU A 97 23.53 23.05 -14.16
CA LEU A 97 24.49 22.78 -13.09
C LEU A 97 23.82 21.92 -12.00
N LEU A 98 24.51 20.88 -11.50
CA LEU A 98 24.07 20.11 -10.34
C LEU A 98 24.65 20.71 -9.05
N GLY A 99 23.95 20.54 -7.93
CA GLY A 99 24.38 21.01 -6.61
C GLY A 99 23.93 20.15 -5.44
N ASN A 100 24.46 20.46 -4.26
CA ASN A 100 24.26 19.75 -2.99
C ASN A 100 22.85 19.99 -2.41
N GLY A 101 21.85 19.53 -3.16
CA GLY A 101 20.46 19.90 -3.03
C GLY A 101 20.18 21.30 -3.56
N ALA A 102 18.89 21.60 -3.75
CA ALA A 102 18.45 22.94 -4.16
C ALA A 102 18.93 24.05 -3.22
N SER A 103 19.07 23.80 -1.91
CA SER A 103 19.52 24.80 -0.92
C SER A 103 20.89 25.42 -1.23
N GLU A 104 21.85 24.67 -1.79
CA GLU A 104 23.12 25.25 -2.25
C GLU A 104 22.88 26.20 -3.43
N LEU A 105 22.08 25.76 -4.40
CA LEU A 105 21.84 26.47 -5.65
C LEU A 105 21.03 27.75 -5.43
N ILE A 106 20.07 27.76 -4.49
CA ILE A 106 19.35 28.96 -4.05
C ILE A 106 20.34 30.02 -3.56
N ASP A 107 21.26 29.61 -2.70
CA ASP A 107 22.25 30.50 -2.09
C ASP A 107 23.29 30.98 -3.11
N LEU A 108 23.77 30.10 -4.01
CA LEU A 108 24.67 30.46 -5.11
C LEU A 108 24.04 31.44 -6.10
N VAL A 109 22.79 31.21 -6.54
CA VAL A 109 22.11 32.11 -7.49
C VAL A 109 21.91 33.49 -6.87
N ILE A 110 21.44 33.56 -5.61
CA ILE A 110 21.22 34.84 -4.94
C ILE A 110 22.55 35.57 -4.71
N ARG A 111 23.61 34.90 -4.24
CA ARG A 111 24.94 35.50 -4.10
C ARG A 111 25.57 35.96 -5.41
N SER A 112 25.34 35.22 -6.51
CA SER A 112 26.01 35.48 -7.79
C SER A 112 25.32 36.51 -8.67
N ALA A 113 24.00 36.60 -8.60
CA ALA A 113 23.20 37.27 -9.63
C ALA A 113 22.24 38.33 -9.07
N ALA A 114 21.77 38.21 -7.83
CA ALA A 114 20.72 39.11 -7.34
C ALA A 114 21.25 40.55 -7.17
N PRO A 115 20.67 41.55 -7.86
CA PRO A 115 21.02 42.96 -7.65
C PRO A 115 20.57 43.41 -6.25
N HIS A 116 21.31 44.33 -5.63
CA HIS A 116 20.88 44.94 -4.36
C HIS A 116 19.56 45.69 -4.55
N GLY A 117 18.52 45.32 -3.79
CA GLY A 117 17.26 46.03 -3.83
C GLY A 117 16.20 45.36 -2.95
N THR A 118 15.21 44.76 -3.60
CA THR A 118 14.04 44.16 -2.96
C THR A 118 13.85 42.71 -3.38
N TRP A 119 13.54 41.86 -2.42
CA TRP A 119 13.12 40.48 -2.63
C TRP A 119 11.62 40.34 -2.47
N LYS A 120 10.96 39.58 -3.36
CA LYS A 120 9.54 39.27 -3.30
C LYS A 120 9.27 37.78 -3.51
N PRO A 121 8.41 37.14 -2.69
CA PRO A 121 7.99 35.75 -2.88
C PRO A 121 6.99 35.62 -4.06
N GLY A 122 6.52 34.39 -4.32
CA GLY A 122 5.28 34.17 -5.06
C GLY A 122 4.07 34.86 -4.41
N PRO A 123 2.93 34.95 -5.10
CA PRO A 123 1.72 35.61 -4.59
C PRO A 123 0.97 34.77 -3.54
N TRP A 124 1.54 33.63 -3.15
CA TRP A 124 0.94 32.67 -2.23
C TRP A 124 1.01 33.16 -0.79
N ASP A 125 0.05 32.73 0.03
CA ASP A 125 -0.03 33.07 1.46
C ASP A 125 1.24 32.68 2.24
N VAL A 126 1.88 31.57 1.86
CA VAL A 126 3.18 31.15 2.39
C VAL A 126 3.91 30.20 1.42
N GLN A 127 5.24 30.26 1.38
CA GLN A 127 6.09 29.35 0.59
C GLN A 127 7.33 28.86 1.37
N TYR A 128 8.20 28.10 0.70
CA TYR A 128 9.44 27.57 1.28
C TYR A 128 10.45 28.69 1.63
N LYS A 129 10.87 28.75 2.91
CA LYS A 129 11.62 29.89 3.46
C LYS A 129 13.11 29.99 3.13
N GLU A 130 13.72 29.00 2.47
CA GLU A 130 15.15 29.09 2.11
C GLU A 130 15.44 30.30 1.20
N TYR A 131 14.50 30.64 0.30
CA TYR A 131 14.57 31.82 -0.55
C TYR A 131 14.62 33.12 0.24
N GLN A 132 13.68 33.29 1.19
CA GLN A 132 13.62 34.45 2.07
C GLN A 132 14.88 34.56 2.93
N ARG A 133 15.35 33.46 3.51
CA ARG A 133 16.58 33.41 4.31
C ARG A 133 17.78 33.84 3.47
N ALA A 134 17.99 33.25 2.30
CA ALA A 134 19.12 33.58 1.43
C ALA A 134 19.07 35.03 0.93
N ALA A 135 17.87 35.56 0.62
CA ALA A 135 17.69 36.96 0.26
C ALA A 135 18.06 37.91 1.41
N VAL A 136 17.61 37.64 2.64
CA VAL A 136 17.96 38.44 3.83
C VAL A 136 19.47 38.41 4.12
N THR A 137 20.11 37.25 4.04
CA THR A 137 21.58 37.14 4.20
C THR A 137 22.35 37.94 3.15
N ASN A 138 21.77 38.18 1.98
CA ASN A 138 22.33 38.99 0.90
C ASN A 138 21.83 40.46 0.90
N GLY A 139 21.26 40.93 2.02
CA GLY A 139 20.90 42.34 2.23
C GLY A 139 19.66 42.81 1.46
N GLN A 140 18.83 41.90 0.95
CA GLN A 140 17.60 42.25 0.25
C GLN A 140 16.52 42.76 1.22
N LYS A 141 15.78 43.79 0.81
CA LYS A 141 14.59 44.26 1.53
C LYS A 141 13.39 43.40 1.17
N ILE A 142 12.70 42.83 2.15
CA ILE A 142 11.54 41.97 1.92
C ILE A 142 10.33 42.81 1.51
N LEU A 143 9.67 42.43 0.42
CA LEU A 143 8.30 42.82 0.07
C LEU A 143 7.35 41.64 0.32
N SER A 144 6.09 41.96 0.61
CA SER A 144 4.99 40.98 0.60
C SER A 144 4.68 40.52 -0.83
N GLY A 145 4.29 39.26 -1.00
CA GLY A 145 3.83 38.72 -2.29
C GLY A 145 2.57 39.40 -2.83
N GLN A 146 1.83 40.11 -1.96
CA GLN A 146 0.58 40.82 -2.27
C GLN A 146 0.77 42.31 -2.59
N GLU A 147 1.98 42.87 -2.44
CA GLU A 147 2.23 44.27 -2.86
C GLU A 147 2.15 44.39 -4.39
N GLU A 148 1.61 45.49 -4.93
CA GLU A 148 1.60 45.73 -6.39
C GLU A 148 3.01 46.02 -6.94
N ARG A 149 3.93 46.43 -6.08
CA ARG A 149 5.29 46.82 -6.45
C ARG A 149 6.09 45.64 -7.02
N SER A 150 6.78 45.86 -8.15
CA SER A 150 7.77 44.95 -8.72
C SER A 150 9.04 44.85 -7.83
N ALA A 151 9.86 43.82 -8.05
CA ALA A 151 11.06 43.56 -7.27
C ALA A 151 12.29 43.27 -8.14
N SER A 152 13.47 43.66 -7.63
CA SER A 152 14.78 43.37 -8.23
C SER A 152 15.20 41.89 -8.09
N LEU A 153 14.65 41.15 -7.13
CA LEU A 153 14.77 39.70 -6.99
C LEU A 153 13.39 39.06 -6.71
N LEU A 154 12.90 38.27 -7.66
CA LEU A 154 11.66 37.51 -7.55
C LEU A 154 11.97 36.04 -7.23
N CYS A 155 11.31 35.42 -6.24
CA CYS A 155 11.48 33.99 -5.95
C CYS A 155 10.13 33.31 -5.72
N ILE A 156 9.66 32.54 -6.70
CA ILE A 156 8.39 31.82 -6.65
C ILE A 156 8.62 30.31 -6.57
N VAL A 157 7.81 29.63 -5.76
CA VAL A 157 7.74 28.16 -5.72
C VAL A 157 6.47 27.74 -6.45
N ASN A 158 6.61 26.94 -7.51
CA ASN A 158 5.50 26.54 -8.38
C ASN A 158 5.69 25.10 -8.87
N PRO A 159 4.87 24.11 -8.46
CA PRO A 159 3.81 24.18 -7.43
C PRO A 159 4.34 24.55 -6.04
N CYS A 160 3.59 25.38 -5.31
CA CYS A 160 3.98 25.93 -4.02
C CYS A 160 4.01 24.87 -2.90
N ASN A 161 5.07 24.89 -2.09
CA ASN A 161 5.15 24.15 -0.84
C ASN A 161 5.15 25.15 0.34
N PRO A 162 4.14 25.14 1.25
CA PRO A 162 3.24 24.02 1.55
C PRO A 162 1.84 24.08 0.93
N THR A 163 1.39 25.22 0.41
CA THR A 163 -0.04 25.44 0.10
C THR A 163 -0.57 24.55 -1.03
N GLY A 164 0.30 24.17 -1.97
CA GLY A 164 -0.07 23.44 -3.18
C GLY A 164 -0.75 24.31 -4.24
N ASP A 165 -0.65 25.63 -4.12
CA ASP A 165 -1.01 26.57 -5.18
C ASP A 165 -0.13 26.35 -6.41
N TYR A 166 -0.68 26.64 -7.59
CA TYR A 166 -0.01 26.39 -8.86
C TYR A 166 -0.57 27.31 -9.94
N PHE A 167 0.33 28.06 -10.58
CA PHE A 167 0.10 28.70 -11.87
C PHE A 167 0.44 27.73 -12.99
N VAL A 168 -0.40 27.68 -14.03
CA VAL A 168 0.03 27.12 -15.31
C VAL A 168 1.02 28.07 -16.00
N LEU A 169 1.74 27.59 -16.99
CA LEU A 169 2.89 28.27 -17.56
C LEU A 169 2.64 29.72 -18.03
N GLU A 170 1.51 29.98 -18.70
CA GLU A 170 1.20 31.34 -19.19
C GLU A 170 0.80 32.31 -18.07
N GLU A 171 0.10 31.82 -17.04
CA GLU A 171 -0.19 32.62 -15.82
C GLU A 171 1.12 32.97 -15.09
N LEU A 172 2.05 32.01 -15.01
CA LEU A 172 3.36 32.20 -14.41
C LEU A 172 4.20 33.24 -15.16
N LYS A 173 4.23 33.19 -16.50
CA LYS A 173 4.93 34.19 -17.35
C LYS A 173 4.37 35.60 -17.14
N GLN A 174 3.04 35.75 -17.21
CA GLN A 174 2.37 37.04 -16.98
C GLN A 174 2.64 37.59 -15.58
N TRP A 175 2.57 36.73 -14.55
CA TRP A 175 2.88 37.13 -13.18
C TRP A 175 4.34 37.56 -13.04
N ILE A 176 5.30 36.81 -13.61
CA ILE A 176 6.73 37.18 -13.60
C ILE A 176 6.93 38.57 -14.23
N GLU A 177 6.39 38.79 -15.42
CA GLU A 177 6.57 40.06 -16.15
C GLU A 177 6.04 41.27 -15.38
N ALA A 178 4.87 41.15 -14.74
CA ALA A 178 4.31 42.22 -13.92
C ALA A 178 5.10 42.49 -12.62
N ASN A 179 5.78 41.47 -12.07
CA ASN A 179 6.37 41.52 -10.73
C ASN A 179 7.89 41.68 -10.70
N VAL A 180 8.60 41.60 -11.84
CA VAL A 180 10.04 41.81 -11.92
C VAL A 180 10.40 43.21 -12.47
N GLU A 181 11.38 43.86 -11.84
CA GLU A 181 11.99 45.09 -12.36
C GLU A 181 12.93 44.79 -13.56
N ASP A 182 13.15 45.77 -14.44
CA ASP A 182 14.14 45.62 -15.52
C ASP A 182 15.56 45.46 -14.94
N GLY A 183 16.34 44.53 -15.50
CA GLY A 183 17.61 44.09 -14.93
C GLY A 183 17.48 43.16 -13.71
N GLY A 184 16.27 42.80 -13.30
CA GLY A 184 16.01 41.95 -12.14
C GLY A 184 16.37 40.47 -12.33
N VAL A 185 16.41 39.73 -11.23
CA VAL A 185 16.59 38.27 -11.23
C VAL A 185 15.30 37.58 -10.83
N VAL A 186 14.99 36.48 -11.51
CA VAL A 186 13.85 35.61 -11.20
C VAL A 186 14.38 34.23 -10.85
N ILE A 187 13.88 33.64 -9.77
CA ILE A 187 14.11 32.23 -9.43
C ILE A 187 12.75 31.54 -9.35
N VAL A 188 12.59 30.48 -10.13
CA VAL A 188 11.41 29.61 -10.10
C VAL A 188 11.84 28.25 -9.55
N ASP A 189 11.22 27.83 -8.45
CA ASP A 189 11.41 26.49 -7.88
C ASP A 189 10.35 25.54 -8.44
N GLU A 190 10.78 24.70 -9.39
CA GLU A 190 9.98 23.66 -10.05
C GLU A 190 10.20 22.28 -9.42
N SER A 191 10.69 22.20 -8.17
CA SER A 191 10.92 20.93 -7.44
C SER A 191 9.72 19.98 -7.39
N MET A 192 8.51 20.51 -7.56
CA MET A 192 7.25 19.75 -7.50
C MET A 192 6.61 19.55 -8.89
N GLN A 193 7.16 20.18 -9.94
CA GLN A 193 6.68 20.08 -11.32
C GLN A 193 6.63 18.64 -11.86
N PRO A 194 7.61 17.74 -11.57
CA PRO A 194 7.57 16.36 -12.05
C PRO A 194 6.36 15.53 -11.60
N TRP A 195 5.60 15.96 -10.58
CA TRP A 195 4.35 15.29 -10.19
C TRP A 195 3.17 15.54 -11.13
N LEU A 196 3.19 16.62 -11.91
CA LEU A 196 2.03 17.09 -12.68
C LEU A 196 1.47 16.01 -13.60
N SER A 197 2.33 15.46 -14.47
CA SER A 197 2.02 14.40 -15.43
C SER A 197 3.30 13.93 -16.11
N ARG A 198 3.19 12.95 -17.01
CA ARG A 198 4.26 12.55 -17.95
C ARG A 198 4.81 13.72 -18.77
N ASP A 199 3.93 14.66 -19.11
CA ASP A 199 4.18 15.77 -20.01
C ASP A 199 4.51 17.07 -19.26
N PHE A 200 4.90 17.00 -17.98
CA PHE A 200 5.19 18.16 -17.11
C PHE A 200 6.14 19.20 -17.71
N ARG A 201 7.02 18.77 -18.63
CA ARG A 201 7.96 19.61 -19.39
C ARG A 201 7.27 20.62 -20.29
N SER A 202 6.05 20.34 -20.76
CA SER A 202 5.26 21.25 -21.60
C SER A 202 4.75 22.47 -20.83
N ASP A 203 4.49 22.30 -19.52
CA ASP A 203 4.01 23.33 -18.59
C ASP A 203 5.16 23.88 -17.69
N SER A 204 6.42 23.65 -18.08
CA SER A 204 7.64 24.01 -17.32
C SER A 204 8.44 25.10 -18.04
N LEU A 205 9.01 26.03 -17.28
CA LEU A 205 9.91 27.05 -17.83
C LEU A 205 11.24 26.47 -18.33
N THR A 206 11.62 25.25 -17.96
CA THR A 206 12.84 24.64 -18.52
C THR A 206 12.77 24.50 -20.03
N SER A 207 11.57 24.38 -20.61
CA SER A 207 11.37 24.20 -22.06
C SER A 207 11.16 25.52 -22.81
N GLN A 208 11.05 26.66 -22.11
CA GLN A 208 10.61 27.94 -22.67
C GLN A 208 11.79 28.81 -23.14
N HIS A 209 12.75 28.22 -23.85
CA HIS A 209 14.03 28.86 -24.15
C HIS A 209 13.93 30.19 -24.89
N GLU A 210 13.01 30.33 -25.84
CA GLU A 210 12.77 31.58 -26.58
C GLU A 210 12.23 32.69 -25.68
N TYR A 211 11.28 32.37 -24.79
CA TYR A 211 10.75 33.28 -23.79
C TYR A 211 11.87 33.77 -22.85
N LEU A 212 12.67 32.86 -22.31
CA LEU A 212 13.79 33.20 -21.42
C LEU A 212 14.85 34.07 -22.12
N ALA A 213 15.14 33.79 -23.38
CA ALA A 213 16.06 34.59 -24.19
C ALA A 213 15.49 35.98 -24.49
N SER A 214 14.21 36.06 -24.87
CA SER A 214 13.50 37.33 -25.14
C SER A 214 13.47 38.23 -23.91
N LEU A 215 13.11 37.67 -22.75
CA LEU A 215 13.02 38.37 -21.47
C LEU A 215 14.38 38.96 -21.05
N TYR A 216 15.47 38.22 -21.25
CA TYR A 216 16.83 38.72 -21.03
C TYR A 216 17.27 39.76 -22.08
N LEU A 217 16.95 39.57 -23.36
CA LEU A 217 17.35 40.53 -24.41
C LEU A 217 16.64 41.87 -24.26
N THR A 218 15.33 41.86 -24.05
CA THR A 218 14.47 43.05 -23.99
C THR A 218 14.57 43.79 -22.65
N ARG A 219 14.45 43.08 -21.52
CA ARG A 219 14.34 43.67 -20.18
C ARG A 219 15.57 43.45 -19.28
N LYS A 220 16.61 42.77 -19.77
CA LYS A 220 17.80 42.36 -18.99
C LYS A 220 17.50 41.49 -17.77
N VAL A 221 16.33 40.86 -17.75
CA VAL A 221 15.90 40.01 -16.63
C VAL A 221 16.51 38.61 -16.77
N SER A 222 17.12 38.12 -15.71
CA SER A 222 17.78 36.81 -15.67
C SER A 222 16.99 35.80 -14.86
N LEU A 223 16.39 34.80 -15.53
CA LEU A 223 15.57 33.76 -14.90
C LEU A 223 16.33 32.43 -14.73
N TYR A 224 16.29 31.90 -13.51
CA TYR A 224 16.84 30.61 -13.12
C TYR A 224 15.73 29.64 -12.71
N VAL A 225 15.77 28.40 -13.20
CA VAL A 225 14.83 27.35 -12.79
C VAL A 225 15.55 26.34 -11.90
N ILE A 226 15.13 26.20 -10.64
CA ILE A 226 15.73 25.31 -9.64
C ILE A 226 14.86 24.06 -9.44
N HIS A 227 15.51 22.91 -9.29
CA HIS A 227 14.88 21.63 -8.99
C HIS A 227 15.54 20.95 -7.77
N SER A 228 14.72 20.49 -6.82
CA SER A 228 15.11 19.55 -5.77
C SER A 228 14.63 18.14 -6.09
N TRP A 229 15.49 17.39 -6.76
CA TRP A 229 15.30 15.97 -7.08
C TRP A 229 15.12 15.06 -5.85
N THR A 230 15.46 15.57 -4.65
CA THR A 230 15.28 14.88 -3.37
C THR A 230 13.85 14.43 -3.05
N LYS A 231 12.84 15.08 -3.66
CA LYS A 231 11.43 14.86 -3.30
C LYS A 231 10.81 13.77 -4.17
N PHE A 232 10.86 13.94 -5.49
CA PHE A 232 10.21 13.07 -6.47
C PHE A 232 10.77 11.64 -6.46
N TRP A 233 12.09 11.51 -6.28
CA TRP A 233 12.78 10.22 -6.17
C TRP A 233 13.19 9.86 -4.73
N SER A 234 12.61 10.55 -3.73
CA SER A 234 12.79 10.28 -2.28
C SER A 234 14.24 10.15 -1.78
N CYS A 235 15.19 10.81 -2.45
CA CYS A 235 16.62 10.73 -2.15
C CYS A 235 17.13 11.90 -1.27
N THR A 236 16.37 12.26 -0.23
CA THR A 236 16.68 13.40 0.67
C THR A 236 18.06 13.35 1.31
N GLY A 237 18.56 12.15 1.63
CA GLY A 237 19.91 11.94 2.17
C GLY A 237 21.05 12.14 1.16
N LEU A 238 20.81 11.91 -0.15
CA LEU A 238 21.85 12.05 -1.19
C LEU A 238 22.16 13.50 -1.55
N ARG A 239 21.29 14.44 -1.16
CA ARG A 239 21.43 15.89 -1.40
C ARG A 239 21.56 16.23 -2.90
N LEU A 240 20.54 15.88 -3.69
CA LEU A 240 20.54 16.11 -5.13
C LEU A 240 19.65 17.30 -5.54
N GLY A 241 20.20 18.22 -6.34
CA GLY A 241 19.46 19.32 -6.96
C GLY A 241 20.13 19.80 -8.24
N SER A 242 19.42 20.60 -9.04
CA SER A 242 19.97 21.23 -10.23
C SER A 242 19.39 22.63 -10.46
N VAL A 243 20.10 23.44 -11.25
CA VAL A 243 19.65 24.74 -11.73
C VAL A 243 19.86 24.84 -13.25
N VAL A 244 18.84 25.34 -13.94
CA VAL A 244 18.91 25.78 -15.33
C VAL A 244 19.17 27.28 -15.33
N CYS A 245 20.30 27.70 -15.88
CA CYS A 245 20.72 29.10 -15.93
C CYS A 245 20.26 29.78 -17.23
N PRO A 246 20.12 31.12 -17.28
CA PRO A 246 19.74 31.83 -18.51
C PRO A 246 20.72 31.56 -19.66
N THR A 247 22.03 31.58 -19.37
CA THR A 247 23.11 31.37 -20.34
C THR A 247 24.28 30.60 -19.72
N THR A 248 25.20 30.10 -20.55
CA THR A 248 26.44 29.47 -20.10
C THR A 248 27.27 30.38 -19.18
N ASN A 249 27.37 31.67 -19.50
CA ASN A 249 28.16 32.61 -18.68
C ASN A 249 27.60 32.76 -17.25
N HIS A 250 26.27 32.67 -17.08
CA HIS A 250 25.62 32.62 -15.77
C HIS A 250 25.93 31.30 -15.05
N CYS A 251 25.87 30.17 -15.75
CA CYS A 251 26.26 28.85 -15.22
C CYS A 251 27.72 28.83 -14.74
N ASP A 252 28.64 29.40 -15.53
CA ASP A 252 30.05 29.53 -15.18
C ASP A 252 30.28 30.46 -13.98
N ALA A 253 29.43 31.48 -13.79
CA ALA A 253 29.47 32.35 -12.62
C ALA A 253 29.08 31.59 -11.34
N LEU A 254 28.01 30.77 -11.39
CA LEU A 254 27.66 29.88 -10.29
C LEU A 254 28.77 28.86 -10.02
N LYS A 255 29.33 28.24 -11.07
CA LYS A 255 30.40 27.24 -10.95
C LYS A 255 31.70 27.80 -10.33
N ARG A 256 32.01 29.09 -10.55
CA ARG A 256 33.13 29.78 -9.87
C ARG A 256 32.91 29.97 -8.36
N LEU A 257 31.67 29.99 -7.89
CA LEU A 257 31.30 30.14 -6.48
C LEU A 257 30.95 28.81 -5.79
N GLN A 258 30.69 27.76 -6.57
CA GLN A 258 30.41 26.41 -6.05
C GLN A 258 31.68 25.79 -5.47
N VAL A 259 31.53 25.10 -4.34
CA VAL A 259 32.63 24.35 -3.71
C VAL A 259 33.03 23.18 -4.63
N PRO A 260 34.34 22.93 -4.86
CA PRO A 260 34.78 21.76 -5.61
C PRO A 260 34.17 20.45 -5.09
N TRP A 261 33.73 19.59 -6.00
CA TRP A 261 33.11 18.29 -5.70
C TRP A 261 31.85 18.34 -4.82
N SER A 262 31.08 19.44 -4.86
CA SER A 262 29.88 19.62 -4.02
C SER A 262 28.82 18.50 -4.14
N VAL A 263 28.73 17.84 -5.30
CA VAL A 263 27.86 16.66 -5.50
C VAL A 263 28.67 15.38 -5.35
N ASN A 264 28.24 14.51 -4.43
CA ASN A 264 28.93 13.26 -4.08
C ASN A 264 28.71 12.15 -5.13
N SER A 265 29.67 11.21 -5.23
CA SER A 265 29.64 10.12 -6.22
C SER A 265 28.37 9.24 -6.17
N PRO A 266 27.84 8.85 -4.98
CA PRO A 266 26.56 8.14 -4.89
C PRO A 266 25.37 8.93 -5.46
N ALA A 267 25.32 10.25 -5.26
CA ALA A 267 24.27 11.10 -5.82
C ALA A 267 24.35 11.23 -7.35
N LEU A 268 25.55 11.25 -7.92
CA LEU A 268 25.76 11.26 -9.37
C LEU A 268 25.38 9.91 -10.00
N ALA A 269 25.81 8.79 -9.41
CA ALA A 269 25.42 7.45 -9.83
C ALA A 269 23.89 7.22 -9.73
N PHE A 270 23.29 7.68 -8.63
CA PHE A 270 21.83 7.70 -8.46
C PHE A 270 21.14 8.47 -9.59
N LEU A 271 21.58 9.72 -9.86
CA LEU A 271 20.97 10.57 -10.88
C LEU A 271 21.04 9.92 -12.27
N HIS A 272 22.20 9.38 -12.65
CA HIS A 272 22.41 8.74 -13.95
C HIS A 272 21.51 7.50 -14.17
N ALA A 273 21.11 6.82 -13.09
CA ALA A 273 20.18 5.68 -13.16
C ALA A 273 18.71 6.12 -13.08
N VAL A 274 18.38 7.05 -12.17
CA VAL A 274 16.98 7.34 -11.81
C VAL A 274 16.19 8.04 -12.91
N VAL A 275 16.85 8.86 -13.73
CA VAL A 275 16.23 9.59 -14.84
C VAL A 275 15.74 8.69 -15.97
N LYS A 276 16.09 7.39 -15.93
CA LYS A 276 15.71 6.35 -16.90
C LYS A 276 14.61 5.44 -16.36
N ASP A 277 14.13 5.66 -15.14
CA ASP A 277 13.10 4.83 -14.49
C ASP A 277 11.69 5.33 -14.80
N ASP A 278 11.30 5.22 -16.08
CA ASP A 278 9.95 5.58 -16.56
C ASP A 278 8.85 4.82 -15.80
N ALA A 279 9.11 3.57 -15.39
CA ALA A 279 8.16 2.75 -14.66
C ALA A 279 7.85 3.32 -13.26
N TYR A 280 8.86 3.83 -12.54
CA TYR A 280 8.65 4.51 -11.27
C TYR A 280 7.86 5.81 -11.43
N MET A 281 8.13 6.58 -12.48
CA MET A 281 7.42 7.84 -12.75
C MET A 281 5.96 7.60 -13.15
N GLU A 282 5.71 6.65 -14.05
CA GLU A 282 4.37 6.25 -14.46
C GLU A 282 3.56 5.73 -13.26
N LYS A 283 4.14 4.87 -12.41
CA LYS A 283 3.49 4.45 -11.16
C LYS A 283 3.19 5.66 -10.25
N THR A 284 4.10 6.64 -10.16
CA THR A 284 3.90 7.85 -9.35
C THR A 284 2.68 8.65 -9.80
N TRP A 285 2.54 8.92 -11.10
CA TRP A 285 1.41 9.67 -11.67
C TRP A 285 0.08 8.93 -11.52
N GLN A 286 0.10 7.59 -11.61
CA GLN A 286 -1.09 6.76 -11.39
C GLN A 286 -1.56 6.76 -9.93
N VAL A 287 -0.66 6.55 -8.97
CA VAL A 287 -1.07 6.31 -7.56
C VAL A 287 -1.24 7.59 -6.75
N THR A 288 -0.44 8.64 -6.98
CA THR A 288 -0.44 9.83 -6.12
C THR A 288 -1.81 10.51 -6.02
N PRO A 289 -2.54 10.76 -7.13
CA PRO A 289 -3.86 11.39 -7.06
C PRO A 289 -4.90 10.52 -6.35
N VAL A 290 -4.85 9.20 -6.57
CA VAL A 290 -5.78 8.23 -5.97
C VAL A 290 -5.57 8.17 -4.45
N TRP A 291 -4.33 7.99 -4.00
CA TRP A 291 -3.98 7.92 -2.58
C TRP A 291 -4.21 9.25 -1.86
N ARG A 292 -3.96 10.40 -2.53
CA ARG A 292 -4.28 11.72 -1.99
C ARG A 292 -5.79 11.90 -1.80
N ASN A 293 -6.61 11.48 -2.77
CA ASN A 293 -8.06 11.58 -2.67
C ASN A 293 -8.60 10.71 -1.53
N ALA A 294 -8.16 9.45 -1.46
CA ALA A 294 -8.55 8.52 -0.40
C ALA A 294 -8.19 9.04 1.01
N LEU A 295 -7.03 9.69 1.18
CA LEU A 295 -6.65 10.36 2.43
C LEU A 295 -7.63 11.47 2.81
N ILE A 296 -8.03 12.32 1.85
CA ILE A 296 -8.98 13.42 2.09
C ILE A 296 -10.38 12.88 2.40
N GLU A 297 -10.86 11.90 1.65
CA GLU A 297 -12.16 11.24 1.90
C GLU A 297 -12.22 10.59 3.29
N ARG A 298 -11.13 9.94 3.72
CA ARG A 298 -11.04 9.33 5.05
C ARG A 298 -11.04 10.37 6.16
N LEU A 299 -10.29 11.47 6.01
CA LEU A 299 -10.28 12.57 6.99
C LEU A 299 -11.66 13.26 7.08
N ASN A 300 -12.34 13.49 5.96
CA ASN A 300 -13.71 14.00 5.94
C ASN A 300 -14.71 13.05 6.60
N THR A 301 -14.61 11.75 6.31
CA THR A 301 -15.49 10.73 6.92
C THR A 301 -15.34 10.70 8.44
N LEU A 302 -14.11 10.69 8.96
CA LEU A 302 -13.85 10.71 10.40
C LEU A 302 -14.37 12.00 11.07
N LEU A 303 -14.21 13.15 10.41
CA LEU A 303 -14.76 14.43 10.89
C LEU A 303 -16.30 14.43 10.91
N GLY A 304 -16.94 13.88 9.87
CA GLY A 304 -18.39 13.74 9.79
C GLY A 304 -18.97 12.82 10.87
N ILE A 305 -18.31 11.70 11.15
CA ILE A 305 -18.66 10.81 12.27
C ILE A 305 -18.57 11.55 13.60
N PHE A 306 -17.47 12.29 13.84
CA PHE A 306 -17.31 13.06 15.08
C PHE A 306 -18.41 14.12 15.28
N ILE A 307 -18.70 14.91 14.24
CA ILE A 307 -19.73 15.97 14.27
C ILE A 307 -21.13 15.38 14.51
N ASN A 308 -21.45 14.24 13.88
CA ASN A 308 -22.75 13.60 14.05
C ASN A 308 -22.85 12.87 15.40
N GLY A 309 -21.78 12.24 15.88
CA GLY A 309 -21.72 11.59 17.18
C GLY A 309 -21.95 12.57 18.34
N GLN A 310 -21.42 13.79 18.27
CA GLN A 310 -21.69 14.82 19.28
C GLN A 310 -23.15 15.30 19.31
N LYS A 311 -23.92 15.17 18.21
CA LYS A 311 -25.34 15.57 18.16
C LYS A 311 -26.27 14.61 18.90
N SER A 312 -25.80 13.44 19.33
CA SER A 312 -26.61 12.44 20.03
C SER A 312 -26.90 12.74 21.52
N ASN A 313 -26.20 13.71 22.13
CA ASN A 313 -26.25 13.93 23.59
C ASN A 313 -26.70 15.32 24.06
N THR A 314 -27.10 16.23 23.17
CA THR A 314 -27.71 17.52 23.56
C THR A 314 -28.87 17.90 22.66
N SER A 315 -30.08 17.96 23.23
CA SER A 315 -31.28 18.44 22.56
C SER A 315 -31.20 19.94 22.22
N ARG A 316 -31.60 20.30 20.99
CA ARG A 316 -31.81 21.66 20.44
C ARG A 316 -30.55 22.52 20.24
N VAL A 317 -29.99 22.45 19.04
CA VAL A 317 -29.64 23.66 18.27
C VAL A 317 -30.18 23.51 16.86
N GLU A 318 -31.31 24.16 16.58
CA GLU A 318 -31.71 24.51 15.22
C GLU A 318 -30.92 25.77 14.81
N ASN A 319 -30.58 25.90 13.52
CA ASN A 319 -29.67 26.88 12.90
C ASN A 319 -28.18 26.48 12.91
N ASN A 320 -27.77 25.78 11.85
CA ASN A 320 -26.42 25.28 11.63
C ASN A 320 -25.62 26.24 10.71
N ASP A 321 -25.47 27.50 11.12
CA ASP A 321 -24.69 28.53 10.42
C ASP A 321 -23.18 28.49 10.73
N ASP A 322 -22.77 27.68 11.72
CA ASP A 322 -21.38 27.67 12.20
C ASP A 322 -20.43 26.89 11.27
N LYS A 323 -19.98 27.55 10.22
CA LYS A 323 -18.94 27.09 9.28
C LYS A 323 -17.54 26.98 9.91
N SER A 324 -17.37 27.19 11.22
CA SER A 324 -16.05 27.15 11.88
C SER A 324 -15.48 25.75 12.11
N LEU A 325 -16.30 24.70 12.05
CA LEU A 325 -15.89 23.32 12.33
C LEU A 325 -15.42 22.52 11.08
N GLU A 326 -15.60 23.06 9.88
CA GLU A 326 -15.20 22.38 8.64
C GLU A 326 -13.70 22.54 8.36
N TRP A 327 -12.95 21.44 8.45
CA TRP A 327 -11.54 21.39 8.03
C TRP A 327 -11.42 21.65 6.53
N LYS A 328 -10.46 22.48 6.12
CA LYS A 328 -10.24 22.80 4.70
C LYS A 328 -8.97 22.15 4.17
N PHE A 329 -9.08 21.46 3.04
CA PHE A 329 -8.01 20.72 2.38
C PHE A 329 -7.55 21.48 1.13
N TYR A 330 -6.25 21.77 1.04
CA TYR A 330 -5.64 22.60 -0.01
C TYR A 330 -4.62 21.82 -0.85
N GLY A 331 -4.34 22.37 -2.03
CA GLY A 331 -3.38 21.86 -3.01
C GLY A 331 -4.01 21.04 -4.15
N LYS A 332 -3.31 20.97 -5.28
CA LYS A 332 -3.75 20.22 -6.47
C LYS A 332 -3.74 18.68 -6.26
N PRO A 333 -4.54 17.91 -7.02
CA PRO A 333 -4.65 16.45 -6.85
C PRO A 333 -3.35 15.66 -7.03
N PHE A 334 -2.42 16.15 -7.86
CA PHE A 334 -1.18 15.44 -8.19
C PHE A 334 -0.10 15.50 -7.10
N LEU A 335 -0.27 16.32 -6.06
CA LEU A 335 0.77 16.57 -5.04
C LEU A 335 0.95 15.39 -4.08
N SER A 336 2.19 15.17 -3.62
CA SER A 336 2.51 14.15 -2.61
C SER A 336 2.13 14.53 -1.17
N TRP A 337 1.25 15.51 -0.97
CA TRP A 337 0.74 15.92 0.34
C TRP A 337 -0.63 16.61 0.26
N VAL A 338 -1.22 16.81 1.43
CA VAL A 338 -2.39 17.66 1.67
C VAL A 338 -2.01 18.72 2.69
N TRP A 339 -2.40 19.96 2.43
CA TRP A 339 -2.29 21.07 3.39
C TRP A 339 -3.66 21.28 4.01
N VAL A 340 -3.78 21.14 5.33
CA VAL A 340 -5.07 21.09 6.02
C VAL A 340 -5.15 22.22 7.03
N ASP A 341 -6.20 23.04 6.95
CA ASP A 341 -6.57 24.01 7.99
C ASP A 341 -7.57 23.35 8.95
N LEU A 342 -7.14 23.09 10.18
CA LEU A 342 -7.97 22.48 11.23
C LEU A 342 -8.79 23.52 12.01
N LYS A 343 -8.77 24.80 11.60
CA LYS A 343 -9.50 25.95 12.18
C LYS A 343 -9.13 26.34 13.61
N SER A 344 -8.45 25.48 14.34
CA SER A 344 -8.06 25.65 15.73
C SER A 344 -6.58 25.33 15.92
N GLN A 345 -5.84 26.28 16.50
CA GLN A 345 -4.43 26.08 16.85
C GLN A 345 -4.26 24.94 17.86
N LYS A 346 -5.17 24.85 18.84
CA LYS A 346 -5.18 23.76 19.83
C LYS A 346 -5.30 22.41 19.14
N THR A 347 -6.25 22.28 18.21
CA THR A 347 -6.50 21.05 17.44
C THR A 347 -5.30 20.67 16.57
N ALA A 348 -4.62 21.65 15.95
CA ALA A 348 -3.39 21.42 15.19
C ALA A 348 -2.21 20.97 16.06
N GLN A 349 -2.07 21.53 17.26
CA GLN A 349 -1.04 21.11 18.22
C GLN A 349 -1.32 19.70 18.76
N GLU A 350 -2.57 19.40 19.11
CA GLU A 350 -3.02 18.07 19.57
C GLU A 350 -2.85 17.02 18.46
N ALA A 351 -3.26 17.31 17.22
CA ALA A 351 -3.08 16.41 16.08
C ALA A 351 -1.60 16.08 15.82
N VAL A 352 -0.72 17.08 15.88
CA VAL A 352 0.75 16.88 15.73
C VAL A 352 1.31 16.05 16.90
N ALA A 353 0.85 16.27 18.13
CA ALA A 353 1.29 15.52 19.30
C ALA A 353 0.84 14.05 19.25
N LEU A 354 -0.44 13.80 18.94
CA LEU A 354 -1.01 12.46 18.79
C LEU A 354 -0.35 11.68 17.65
N ALA A 355 -0.12 12.33 16.50
CA ALA A 355 0.58 11.72 15.37
C ALA A 355 2.00 11.27 15.74
N LYS A 356 2.75 12.06 16.54
CA LYS A 356 4.06 11.64 17.07
C LYS A 356 3.95 10.52 18.09
N ALA A 357 2.97 10.56 18.99
CA ALA A 357 2.71 9.49 19.95
C ALA A 357 2.33 8.16 19.29
N ALA A 358 1.72 8.22 18.09
CA ALA A 358 1.41 7.07 17.24
C ALA A 358 2.55 6.67 16.27
N GLY A 359 3.73 7.30 16.33
CA GLY A 359 4.88 6.96 15.48
C GLY A 359 4.82 7.48 14.05
N VAL A 360 3.81 8.28 13.71
CA VAL A 360 3.49 8.75 12.36
C VAL A 360 3.55 10.28 12.25
N PRO A 361 4.73 10.92 12.46
CA PRO A 361 4.85 12.37 12.59
C PRO A 361 4.30 13.14 11.38
N VAL A 362 3.45 14.14 11.62
CA VAL A 362 2.94 15.09 10.61
C VAL A 362 3.62 16.46 10.77
N ARG A 363 3.61 17.30 9.72
CA ARG A 363 4.26 18.61 9.76
C ARG A 363 3.31 19.70 10.23
N SER A 364 3.53 20.23 11.43
CA SER A 364 2.87 21.47 11.89
C SER A 364 3.13 22.65 10.96
N GLY A 365 2.11 23.47 10.74
CA GLY A 365 2.19 24.76 10.04
C GLY A 365 2.69 25.92 10.89
N GLN A 366 2.73 25.78 12.22
CA GLN A 366 3.23 26.84 13.10
C GLN A 366 4.74 27.13 12.86
N PRO A 367 5.67 26.17 13.03
CA PRO A 367 7.08 26.46 12.92
C PRO A 367 7.52 26.56 11.44
N GLY A 368 8.07 27.72 11.09
CA GLY A 368 8.55 28.02 9.74
C GLY A 368 7.49 28.62 8.81
N TYR A 369 6.22 28.22 8.88
CA TYR A 369 5.17 28.76 8.00
C TYR A 369 4.26 29.80 8.67
N GLU A 370 4.28 29.96 10.01
CA GLU A 370 3.45 30.92 10.74
C GLU A 370 1.94 30.72 10.49
N ARG A 371 1.52 29.46 10.32
CA ARG A 371 0.12 29.06 10.13
C ARG A 371 -0.30 28.09 11.25
N PRO A 372 -0.69 28.62 12.43
CA PRO A 372 -0.82 27.81 13.65
C PRO A 372 -2.00 26.84 13.65
N THR A 373 -3.03 27.06 12.83
CA THR A 373 -4.17 26.15 12.65
C THR A 373 -3.90 25.04 11.62
N PHE A 374 -2.77 25.09 10.90
CA PHE A 374 -2.51 24.23 9.75
C PHE A 374 -1.60 23.04 10.07
N VAL A 375 -1.82 21.95 9.35
CA VAL A 375 -0.96 20.76 9.31
C VAL A 375 -0.75 20.32 7.86
N ARG A 376 0.48 19.96 7.49
CA ARG A 376 0.79 19.26 6.24
C ARG A 376 0.92 17.77 6.51
N ILE A 377 0.13 16.97 5.79
CA ILE A 377 0.11 15.51 5.86
C ILE A 377 0.58 14.99 4.51
N ALA A 378 1.70 14.26 4.48
CA ALA A 378 2.19 13.64 3.25
C ALA A 378 1.32 12.44 2.83
N VAL A 379 1.19 12.22 1.53
CA VAL A 379 0.50 11.05 0.98
C VAL A 379 1.42 9.84 1.13
N ARG A 380 0.87 8.73 1.62
CA ARG A 380 1.60 7.46 1.82
C ARG A 380 0.83 6.29 1.23
N GLU A 381 1.55 5.21 0.99
CA GLU A 381 1.01 3.94 0.49
C GLU A 381 0.02 3.38 1.51
N PRO A 382 -1.26 3.12 1.17
CA PRO A 382 -2.30 2.77 2.13
C PRO A 382 -1.95 1.61 3.07
N GLU A 383 -1.22 0.61 2.58
CA GLU A 383 -0.73 -0.55 3.35
C GLU A 383 0.22 -0.15 4.50
N LYS A 384 0.88 1.01 4.43
CA LYS A 384 1.72 1.59 5.48
C LYS A 384 0.99 2.59 6.38
N VAL A 385 -0.19 3.05 5.94
CA VAL A 385 -1.02 4.04 6.66
C VAL A 385 -1.92 3.36 7.69
N ASP A 386 -2.19 2.06 7.50
CA ASP A 386 -3.37 1.42 8.09
C ASP A 386 -3.06 0.06 8.76
N PRO A 387 -2.26 0.04 9.84
CA PRO A 387 -1.94 -1.21 10.55
C PRO A 387 -3.20 -1.95 11.05
N CYS A 388 -4.27 -1.22 11.39
CA CYS A 388 -5.53 -1.82 11.87
C CYS A 388 -6.45 -2.38 10.77
N ILE A 389 -6.07 -2.31 9.49
CA ILE A 389 -7.01 -2.53 8.36
C ILE A 389 -6.52 -3.58 7.35
N THR A 390 -5.25 -3.98 7.40
CA THR A 390 -4.74 -5.21 6.75
C THR A 390 -4.65 -6.41 7.71
N GLU A 391 -4.83 -6.19 9.01
CA GLU A 391 -4.88 -7.24 10.02
C GLU A 391 -6.16 -8.09 9.87
N ARG A 392 -6.02 -9.30 9.33
CA ARG A 392 -7.08 -10.33 9.30
C ARG A 392 -7.41 -10.91 10.68
N PHE A 393 -6.82 -10.40 11.74
CA PHE A 393 -6.87 -10.96 13.09
C PHE A 393 -6.94 -9.79 14.08
N PHE A 394 -8.01 -9.69 14.85
CA PHE A 394 -8.23 -8.58 15.77
C PHE A 394 -8.98 -9.02 17.05
N PRO A 395 -8.78 -8.34 18.20
CA PRO A 395 -9.55 -8.60 19.42
C PRO A 395 -11.06 -8.44 19.19
N HIS A 396 -11.87 -9.24 19.90
CA HIS A 396 -13.33 -9.18 19.83
C HIS A 396 -13.87 -7.76 20.09
N SER A 397 -13.24 -7.00 21.00
CA SER A 397 -13.58 -5.61 21.28
C SER A 397 -13.44 -4.69 20.06
N THR A 398 -12.45 -4.93 19.20
CA THR A 398 -12.23 -4.19 17.95
C THR A 398 -13.33 -4.53 16.93
N GLY A 399 -13.68 -5.81 16.80
CA GLY A 399 -14.80 -6.23 15.94
C GLY A 399 -16.14 -5.62 16.37
N LEU A 400 -16.40 -5.59 17.68
CA LEU A 400 -17.59 -4.99 18.26
C LEU A 400 -17.66 -3.46 18.06
N ASP A 401 -16.53 -2.75 18.19
CA ASP A 401 -16.41 -1.32 17.86
C ASP A 401 -16.63 -1.06 16.36
N MET A 402 -16.13 -1.92 15.47
CA MET A 402 -16.42 -1.84 14.03
C MET A 402 -17.90 -2.07 13.71
N PHE A 403 -18.56 -3.03 14.36
CA PHE A 403 -20.01 -3.24 14.26
C PHE A 403 -20.81 -2.03 14.73
N LYS A 404 -20.45 -1.44 15.88
CA LYS A 404 -21.09 -0.22 16.39
C LYS A 404 -21.02 0.93 15.40
N ARG A 405 -19.84 1.18 14.82
CA ARG A 405 -19.65 2.17 13.75
C ARG A 405 -20.44 1.85 12.49
N ALA A 406 -20.62 0.57 12.15
CA ALA A 406 -21.44 0.16 11.01
C ALA A 406 -22.94 0.42 11.26
N CYS A 407 -23.47 0.07 12.45
CA CYS A 407 -24.82 0.43 12.86
C CYS A 407 -25.06 1.95 12.83
N GLU A 408 -24.13 2.73 13.38
CA GLU A 408 -24.20 4.19 13.40
C GLU A 408 -24.20 4.77 11.98
N ALA A 409 -23.40 4.20 11.06
CA ALA A 409 -23.34 4.63 9.66
C ALA A 409 -24.60 4.27 8.85
N THR A 410 -25.27 3.16 9.17
CA THR A 410 -26.53 2.74 8.53
C THR A 410 -27.78 3.27 9.25
N ASN A 411 -27.61 3.96 10.39
CA ASN A 411 -28.68 4.38 11.29
C ASN A 411 -29.54 3.20 11.81
N ALA A 412 -28.94 2.01 11.88
CA ALA A 412 -29.53 0.78 12.41
C ALA A 412 -29.41 0.71 13.93
N ARG A 413 -30.34 -0.01 14.58
CA ARG A 413 -30.34 -0.22 16.02
C ARG A 413 -29.22 -1.19 16.41
N CYS A 414 -28.21 -0.70 17.13
CA CYS A 414 -27.09 -1.52 17.60
C CYS A 414 -27.30 -1.99 19.03
N GLU A 415 -27.28 -3.31 19.22
CA GLU A 415 -27.35 -3.97 20.52
C GLU A 415 -26.20 -4.99 20.56
N ASP A 416 -25.41 -5.04 21.64
CA ASP A 416 -24.12 -5.78 21.66
C ASP A 416 -24.30 -7.30 21.47
N ASP A 417 -25.46 -7.84 21.83
CA ASP A 417 -25.87 -9.23 21.60
C ASP A 417 -26.14 -9.55 20.11
N LYS A 418 -26.47 -8.53 19.29
CA LYS A 418 -26.64 -8.68 17.83
C LYS A 418 -25.34 -8.80 17.05
N PHE A 419 -24.18 -8.65 17.69
CA PHE A 419 -22.88 -8.83 17.03
C PHE A 419 -22.68 -10.27 16.53
N GLY A 420 -23.24 -11.28 17.21
CA GLY A 420 -23.23 -12.67 16.74
C GLY A 420 -23.96 -12.83 15.41
N ASP A 421 -25.26 -12.52 15.41
CA ASP A 421 -26.14 -12.56 14.24
C ASP A 421 -25.53 -11.81 13.02
N PHE A 422 -24.84 -10.69 13.27
CA PHE A 422 -24.17 -9.90 12.24
C PHE A 422 -22.95 -10.61 11.63
N ILE A 423 -22.11 -11.25 12.46
CA ILE A 423 -20.99 -12.06 11.98
C ILE A 423 -21.50 -13.26 11.17
N ASP A 424 -22.55 -13.94 11.63
CA ASP A 424 -23.15 -15.07 10.92
C ASP A 424 -23.71 -14.64 9.55
N THR A 425 -24.42 -13.50 9.51
CA THR A 425 -24.92 -12.89 8.26
C THR A 425 -23.80 -12.58 7.27
N ILE A 426 -22.64 -12.12 7.76
CA ILE A 426 -21.46 -11.85 6.92
C ILE A 426 -20.83 -13.14 6.43
N ASN A 427 -20.69 -14.15 7.31
CA ASN A 427 -20.14 -15.45 6.97
C ASN A 427 -20.95 -16.15 5.86
N GLU A 428 -22.28 -16.08 5.90
CA GLU A 428 -23.12 -16.55 4.78
C GLU A 428 -22.72 -15.95 3.43
N LYS A 429 -22.35 -14.66 3.38
CA LYS A 429 -21.99 -13.99 2.12
C LYS A 429 -20.52 -14.24 1.74
N LEU A 430 -19.63 -14.39 2.72
CA LEU A 430 -18.22 -14.71 2.51
C LEU A 430 -18.00 -16.16 2.07
N ASN A 431 -18.89 -17.09 2.46
CA ASN A 431 -18.86 -18.49 2.01
C ASN A 431 -18.87 -18.63 0.48
N PHE A 432 -19.51 -17.71 -0.26
CA PHE A 432 -19.48 -17.71 -1.74
C PHE A 432 -18.07 -17.58 -2.34
N VAL A 433 -17.15 -16.98 -1.59
CA VAL A 433 -15.73 -16.83 -1.95
C VAL A 433 -14.80 -17.69 -1.10
N GLU A 434 -15.31 -18.67 -0.34
CA GLU A 434 -14.56 -19.53 0.60
C GLU A 434 -13.73 -18.71 1.61
N LEU A 435 -14.36 -17.73 2.26
CA LEU A 435 -13.83 -17.01 3.42
C LEU A 435 -14.87 -17.04 4.56
N GLU A 436 -14.44 -16.96 5.81
CA GLU A 436 -15.32 -16.74 6.97
C GLU A 436 -14.60 -15.99 8.10
N PHE A 437 -15.36 -15.33 8.97
CA PHE A 437 -14.90 -14.91 10.30
C PHE A 437 -15.03 -16.07 11.29
N ARG A 438 -13.89 -16.57 11.77
CA ARG A 438 -13.80 -17.57 12.83
C ARG A 438 -13.41 -16.88 14.14
N LYS A 439 -14.11 -17.23 15.22
CA LYS A 439 -13.79 -16.81 16.60
C LYS A 439 -12.80 -17.78 17.23
N SER A 440 -11.92 -17.31 18.09
CA SER A 440 -11.00 -18.13 18.89
C SER A 440 -10.51 -17.36 20.12
N HIS A 441 -9.62 -17.96 20.91
CA HIS A 441 -8.95 -17.34 22.04
C HIS A 441 -7.44 -17.36 21.81
N ASP A 442 -6.76 -16.24 22.05
CA ASP A 442 -5.31 -16.18 21.99
C ASP A 442 -4.66 -17.09 23.06
N GLU A 443 -3.71 -17.93 22.67
CA GLU A 443 -3.12 -18.92 23.60
C GLU A 443 -2.27 -18.29 24.72
N ASP A 444 -1.71 -17.09 24.53
CA ASP A 444 -0.86 -16.41 25.52
C ASP A 444 -1.69 -15.60 26.53
N THR A 445 -2.70 -14.85 26.06
CA THR A 445 -3.53 -13.96 26.89
C THR A 445 -4.83 -14.60 27.36
N GLY A 446 -5.44 -15.44 26.53
CA GLY A 446 -6.81 -15.95 26.71
C GLY A 446 -7.92 -14.98 26.29
N GLU A 447 -7.59 -13.88 25.61
CA GLU A 447 -8.59 -12.93 25.07
C GLU A 447 -9.25 -13.47 23.80
N GLU A 448 -10.54 -13.16 23.62
CA GLU A 448 -11.30 -13.56 22.42
C GLU A 448 -10.87 -12.72 21.20
N VAL A 449 -10.65 -13.39 20.08
CA VAL A 449 -10.15 -12.84 18.82
C VAL A 449 -11.04 -13.29 17.66
N LEU A 450 -11.25 -12.41 16.69
CA LEU A 450 -11.87 -12.73 15.40
C LEU A 450 -10.78 -12.78 14.32
N ALA A 451 -10.87 -13.77 13.44
CA ALA A 451 -9.97 -13.95 12.31
C ALA A 451 -10.74 -14.17 11.00
N LEU A 452 -10.38 -13.46 9.92
CA LEU A 452 -10.85 -13.74 8.57
C LEU A 452 -10.01 -14.89 7.99
N VAL A 453 -10.55 -16.11 7.99
CA VAL A 453 -9.88 -17.32 7.53
C VAL A 453 -10.36 -17.72 6.13
N ASN A 454 -9.52 -18.49 5.41
CA ASN A 454 -9.81 -19.03 4.09
C ASN A 454 -10.27 -20.48 4.23
N THR A 455 -11.48 -20.79 3.78
CA THR A 455 -12.11 -22.13 3.91
C THR A 455 -11.88 -23.02 2.68
N SER A 456 -11.10 -22.55 1.70
CA SER A 456 -10.78 -23.29 0.48
C SER A 456 -9.82 -24.45 0.73
N ASP A 457 -10.11 -25.63 0.18
CA ASP A 457 -9.23 -26.81 0.28
C ASP A 457 -8.00 -26.76 -0.63
N ASP A 458 -7.95 -25.84 -1.61
CA ASP A 458 -6.80 -25.66 -2.47
C ASP A 458 -5.59 -25.18 -1.64
N GLU A 459 -4.62 -26.08 -1.48
CA GLU A 459 -3.36 -25.84 -0.76
C GLU A 459 -2.58 -24.59 -1.21
N ILE A 460 -2.73 -24.17 -2.48
CA ILE A 460 -2.10 -22.95 -3.01
C ILE A 460 -2.94 -21.71 -2.63
N ALA A 461 -4.25 -21.87 -2.47
CA ALA A 461 -5.13 -20.81 -1.98
C ALA A 461 -4.95 -20.53 -0.48
N LYS A 462 -4.74 -21.57 0.36
CA LYS A 462 -4.51 -21.43 1.81
C LYS A 462 -3.30 -20.53 2.15
N LEU A 463 -2.28 -20.49 1.28
CA LEU A 463 -1.06 -19.68 1.45
C LEU A 463 -0.97 -18.47 0.48
N ALA A 464 -2.04 -18.18 -0.28
CA ALA A 464 -2.07 -17.04 -1.17
C ALA A 464 -2.02 -15.72 -0.36
N THR A 465 -1.16 -14.76 -0.69
CA THR A 465 -1.08 -14.22 -2.05
C THR A 465 0.29 -13.67 -2.49
N ASP A 466 1.33 -13.73 -1.64
CA ASP A 466 2.63 -13.04 -1.87
C ASP A 466 3.90 -13.90 -1.69
N TYR A 467 3.76 -15.21 -1.45
CA TYR A 467 4.89 -16.14 -1.37
C TYR A 467 5.10 -16.90 -2.68
N THR A 468 6.37 -17.14 -3.00
CA THR A 468 6.76 -18.04 -4.10
C THR A 468 6.45 -19.50 -3.75
N PRO A 469 6.29 -20.40 -4.74
CA PRO A 469 6.11 -21.83 -4.47
C PRO A 469 7.23 -22.43 -3.60
N LEU A 470 8.46 -21.93 -3.73
CA LEU A 470 9.59 -22.37 -2.91
C LEU A 470 9.53 -21.87 -1.45
N GLU A 471 9.06 -20.64 -1.22
CA GLU A 471 8.75 -20.15 0.13
C GLU A 471 7.61 -20.95 0.76
N ILE A 472 6.60 -21.34 -0.02
CA ILE A 472 5.50 -22.21 0.43
C ILE A 472 6.01 -23.59 0.87
N SER A 473 6.83 -24.26 0.04
CA SER A 473 7.43 -25.56 0.40
C SER A 473 8.33 -25.44 1.63
N TYR A 474 9.06 -24.33 1.78
CA TYR A 474 9.87 -24.08 2.98
C TYR A 474 9.00 -23.89 4.23
N PHE A 475 7.90 -23.15 4.12
CA PHE A 475 6.99 -22.94 5.25
C PHE A 475 6.37 -24.25 5.74
N ARG A 476 6.01 -25.18 4.85
CA ARG A 476 5.54 -26.53 5.23
C ARG A 476 6.60 -27.33 5.98
N ALA A 477 7.84 -27.35 5.49
CA ALA A 477 8.94 -28.01 6.20
C ALA A 477 9.14 -27.41 7.61
N LEU A 478 8.97 -26.09 7.76
CA LEU A 478 9.00 -25.45 9.08
C LEU A 478 7.80 -25.84 9.96
N ILE A 479 6.59 -25.95 9.42
CA ILE A 479 5.40 -26.43 10.14
C ILE A 479 5.63 -27.86 10.66
N GLU A 480 6.08 -28.76 9.79
CA GLU A 480 6.37 -30.17 10.13
C GLU A 480 7.40 -30.27 11.27
N MET A 481 8.51 -29.53 11.17
CA MET A 481 9.53 -29.45 12.22
C MET A 481 9.04 -28.82 13.53
N ILE A 482 8.04 -27.95 13.48
CA ILE A 482 7.48 -27.28 14.64
C ILE A 482 6.46 -28.19 15.34
N ILE A 483 5.60 -28.89 14.58
CA ILE A 483 4.57 -29.78 15.14
C ILE A 483 5.21 -31.05 15.71
N ASN A 484 6.11 -31.69 14.95
CA ASN A 484 6.80 -32.91 15.37
C ASN A 484 8.02 -32.60 16.29
N ALA A 485 8.02 -31.47 16.99
CA ALA A 485 9.09 -31.11 17.90
C ALA A 485 9.01 -31.91 19.21
N ASP A 486 10.15 -32.46 19.63
CA ASP A 486 10.27 -33.26 20.87
C ASP A 486 9.59 -32.57 22.07
N ASP A 487 9.02 -33.38 22.97
CA ASP A 487 8.41 -32.94 24.23
C ASP A 487 7.26 -31.93 24.11
N GLU A 488 6.56 -31.89 22.96
CA GLU A 488 5.48 -30.92 22.67
C GLU A 488 5.99 -29.47 22.79
N THR A 489 7.26 -29.24 22.45
CA THR A 489 7.91 -27.92 22.56
C THR A 489 7.46 -26.92 21.49
N TYR A 490 6.69 -27.38 20.49
CA TYR A 490 6.08 -26.62 19.39
C TYR A 490 6.96 -25.49 18.83
N SER A 491 8.25 -25.77 18.62
CA SER A 491 9.19 -24.75 18.15
C SER A 491 10.47 -25.34 17.54
N VAL A 492 11.07 -24.61 16.60
CA VAL A 492 12.33 -24.95 15.92
C VAL A 492 13.41 -23.88 16.17
N SER A 493 14.68 -24.26 16.30
CA SER A 493 15.76 -23.27 16.43
C SER A 493 16.02 -22.55 15.10
N ALA A 494 16.40 -21.27 15.14
CA ALA A 494 16.74 -20.53 13.91
C ALA A 494 17.87 -21.19 13.11
N THR A 495 18.83 -21.83 13.78
CA THR A 495 19.91 -22.58 13.12
C THR A 495 19.39 -23.83 12.40
N THR A 496 18.41 -24.55 12.98
CA THR A 496 17.81 -25.72 12.32
C THR A 496 16.90 -25.29 11.17
N ALA A 497 16.08 -24.26 11.37
CA ALA A 497 15.21 -23.68 10.33
C ALA A 497 16.01 -23.23 9.09
N ILE A 498 17.14 -22.55 9.27
CA ILE A 498 18.02 -22.14 8.17
C ILE A 498 18.68 -23.34 7.48
N LYS A 499 19.04 -24.40 8.22
CA LYS A 499 19.59 -25.63 7.60
C LYS A 499 18.55 -26.33 6.73
N GLU A 500 17.27 -26.32 7.12
CA GLU A 500 16.22 -26.99 6.37
C GLU A 500 16.04 -26.43 4.95
N SER A 501 16.27 -25.13 4.76
CA SER A 501 16.16 -24.49 3.44
C SER A 501 17.06 -25.13 2.38
N SER A 502 18.18 -25.73 2.80
CA SER A 502 19.15 -26.40 1.92
C SER A 502 18.72 -27.81 1.49
N LYS A 503 17.76 -28.44 2.19
CA LYS A 503 17.25 -29.78 1.86
C LYS A 503 16.10 -29.76 0.85
N LEU A 504 15.47 -28.61 0.65
CA LEU A 504 14.38 -28.42 -0.32
C LEU A 504 14.83 -28.75 -1.75
N LYS A 505 13.85 -29.14 -2.58
CA LYS A 505 14.04 -29.36 -4.02
C LYS A 505 13.05 -28.50 -4.81
N PRO A 506 13.48 -27.41 -5.48
CA PRO A 506 14.84 -26.86 -5.52
C PRO A 506 15.29 -26.30 -4.16
N SER A 507 16.61 -26.24 -3.93
CA SER A 507 17.18 -25.75 -2.66
C SER A 507 17.11 -24.23 -2.53
N MET A 508 16.83 -23.73 -1.32
CA MET A 508 16.79 -22.30 -1.03
C MET A 508 18.09 -21.83 -0.37
N THR A 509 18.69 -20.75 -0.89
CA THR A 509 19.93 -20.18 -0.34
C THR A 509 19.71 -19.63 1.07
N ARG A 510 20.75 -19.62 1.90
CA ARG A 510 20.69 -19.11 3.28
C ARG A 510 20.12 -17.69 3.39
N ILE A 511 20.52 -16.78 2.50
CA ILE A 511 20.04 -15.39 2.49
C ILE A 511 18.55 -15.33 2.12
N ALA A 512 18.10 -16.18 1.18
CA ALA A 512 16.68 -16.30 0.85
C ALA A 512 15.87 -16.87 2.02
N ALA A 513 16.41 -17.87 2.74
CA ALA A 513 15.78 -18.47 3.91
C ALA A 513 15.66 -17.49 5.08
N GLU A 514 16.71 -16.73 5.37
CA GLU A 514 16.68 -15.67 6.41
C GLU A 514 15.68 -14.56 6.05
N ARG A 515 15.55 -14.21 4.75
CA ARG A 515 14.53 -13.27 4.25
C ARG A 515 13.11 -13.84 4.37
N ALA A 516 12.90 -15.11 3.98
CA ALA A 516 11.61 -15.78 4.08
C ALA A 516 11.16 -15.91 5.54
N LEU A 517 12.05 -16.35 6.45
CA LEU A 517 11.80 -16.37 7.90
C LEU A 517 11.45 -14.99 8.46
N LYS A 518 12.11 -13.92 8.00
CA LYS A 518 11.73 -12.56 8.43
C LYS A 518 10.32 -12.21 7.93
N ARG A 519 10.00 -12.47 6.67
CA ARG A 519 8.66 -12.26 6.11
C ARG A 519 7.59 -13.02 6.88
N PHE A 520 7.79 -14.32 7.14
CA PHE A 520 6.84 -15.11 7.94
C PHE A 520 6.62 -14.54 9.36
N VAL A 521 7.61 -13.86 9.95
CA VAL A 521 7.44 -13.17 11.24
C VAL A 521 6.75 -11.81 11.10
N ASP A 522 7.14 -11.02 10.10
CA ASP A 522 6.53 -9.72 9.80
C ASP A 522 5.02 -9.90 9.50
N ASP A 523 4.71 -10.87 8.64
CA ASP A 523 3.38 -11.29 8.19
C ASP A 523 2.63 -12.16 9.24
N LYS A 524 3.19 -12.33 10.45
CA LYS A 524 2.57 -13.03 11.60
C LYS A 524 2.22 -14.50 11.40
N TRP A 525 2.87 -15.22 10.49
CA TRP A 525 2.77 -16.69 10.38
C TRP A 525 3.63 -17.42 11.42
N LEU A 526 4.80 -16.86 11.75
CA LEU A 526 5.69 -17.34 12.80
C LEU A 526 5.91 -16.26 13.85
N MET A 527 6.13 -16.66 15.09
CA MET A 527 6.72 -15.79 16.11
C MET A 527 8.16 -16.21 16.38
N LYS A 528 9.03 -15.24 16.66
CA LYS A 528 10.43 -15.48 17.02
C LYS A 528 10.68 -15.09 18.47
N THR A 529 11.07 -16.06 19.29
CA THR A 529 11.46 -15.84 20.69
C THR A 529 12.80 -15.13 20.81
N SER A 530 13.05 -14.47 21.94
CA SER A 530 14.35 -13.87 22.28
C SER A 530 15.49 -14.89 22.31
N ALA A 531 15.19 -16.16 22.59
CA ALA A 531 16.12 -17.28 22.52
C ALA A 531 16.40 -17.77 21.08
N GLY A 532 15.86 -17.12 20.05
CA GLY A 532 16.12 -17.45 18.65
C GLY A 532 15.42 -18.72 18.15
N ARG A 533 14.29 -19.12 18.77
CA ARG A 533 13.40 -20.18 18.25
C ARG A 533 12.17 -19.59 17.56
N TYR A 534 11.70 -20.27 16.53
CA TYR A 534 10.44 -19.99 15.83
C TYR A 534 9.35 -20.97 16.28
N SER A 535 8.13 -20.48 16.46
CA SER A 535 6.92 -21.28 16.69
C SER A 535 5.76 -20.72 15.86
N LEU A 536 4.67 -21.48 15.74
CA LEU A 536 3.45 -21.00 15.09
C LEU A 536 2.82 -19.85 15.91
N THR A 537 1.97 -19.06 15.23
CA THR A 537 1.14 -18.01 15.80
C THR A 537 -0.32 -18.43 15.81
N GLN A 538 -1.16 -17.71 16.57
CA GLN A 538 -2.62 -17.90 16.53
C GLN A 538 -3.19 -17.75 15.11
N ARG A 539 -2.65 -16.81 14.32
CA ARG A 539 -2.98 -16.64 12.90
C ARG A 539 -2.83 -17.95 12.12
N THR A 540 -1.69 -18.61 12.26
CA THR A 540 -1.41 -19.87 11.54
C THR A 540 -2.30 -21.01 12.02
N ILE A 541 -2.52 -21.11 13.34
CA ILE A 541 -3.39 -22.12 13.94
C ILE A 541 -4.83 -21.98 13.41
N LEU A 542 -5.31 -20.76 13.16
CA LEU A 542 -6.65 -20.49 12.65
C LEU A 542 -6.77 -20.57 11.12
N GLU A 543 -5.92 -19.86 10.36
CA GLU A 543 -5.99 -19.87 8.89
C GLU A 543 -5.68 -21.27 8.31
N LEU A 544 -4.90 -22.10 9.02
CA LEU A 544 -4.57 -23.47 8.61
C LEU A 544 -5.22 -24.56 9.48
N GLN A 545 -6.21 -24.24 10.34
CA GLN A 545 -6.75 -25.19 11.33
C GLN A 545 -7.10 -26.56 10.74
N ASN A 546 -7.82 -26.58 9.60
CA ASN A 546 -8.21 -27.82 8.93
C ASN A 546 -6.98 -28.57 8.40
N TYR A 547 -6.07 -27.89 7.69
CA TYR A 547 -4.82 -28.47 7.18
C TYR A 547 -3.95 -29.07 8.31
N LEU A 548 -3.88 -28.38 9.45
CA LEU A 548 -3.09 -28.81 10.60
C LEU A 548 -3.68 -30.09 11.23
N LYS A 549 -5.00 -30.20 11.33
CA LYS A 549 -5.67 -31.44 11.79
C LYS A 549 -5.53 -32.55 10.75
N ASP A 550 -5.88 -32.28 9.48
CA ASP A 550 -5.89 -33.27 8.39
C ASP A 550 -4.52 -33.89 8.10
N GLN A 551 -3.42 -33.16 8.33
CA GLN A 551 -2.05 -33.63 8.04
C GLN A 551 -1.27 -34.11 9.26
N TYR A 552 -1.68 -33.71 10.48
CA TYR A 552 -0.90 -33.96 11.70
C TYR A 552 -1.76 -34.43 12.89
N ASP A 553 -2.91 -35.07 12.63
CA ASP A 553 -3.88 -35.57 13.64
C ASP A 553 -3.22 -36.32 14.83
N GLU A 554 -2.17 -37.11 14.58
CA GLU A 554 -1.45 -37.84 15.63
C GLU A 554 -0.52 -36.96 16.49
N SER A 555 0.00 -35.86 15.95
CA SER A 555 1.02 -34.98 16.58
C SER A 555 0.45 -33.65 17.10
N ILE A 556 -0.71 -33.22 16.61
CA ILE A 556 -1.36 -31.99 17.03
C ILE A 556 -2.47 -32.31 18.04
N HIS A 557 -2.48 -31.60 19.17
CA HIS A 557 -3.41 -31.89 20.25
C HIS A 557 -4.49 -30.81 20.36
N GLU A 558 -5.68 -31.23 20.82
CA GLU A 558 -6.79 -30.34 21.15
C GLU A 558 -6.92 -30.15 22.66
N CYS A 559 -7.31 -28.95 23.07
CA CYS A 559 -7.63 -28.65 24.44
C CYS A 559 -8.91 -29.38 24.87
N THR A 560 -8.82 -30.21 25.91
CA THR A 560 -9.93 -31.04 26.41
C THR A 560 -11.11 -30.22 26.98
N LEU A 561 -11.00 -28.89 27.07
CA LEU A 561 -12.06 -28.00 27.56
C LEU A 561 -12.73 -27.15 26.48
N CYS A 562 -12.00 -26.67 25.46
CA CYS A 562 -12.54 -25.82 24.40
C CYS A 562 -12.47 -26.44 22.99
N TYR A 563 -11.82 -27.60 22.82
CA TYR A 563 -11.64 -28.32 21.56
C TYR A 563 -10.83 -27.57 20.47
N ASP A 564 -10.26 -26.41 20.80
CA ASP A 564 -9.27 -25.74 19.96
C ASP A 564 -7.90 -26.42 20.05
N ILE A 565 -7.12 -26.31 18.97
CA ILE A 565 -5.71 -26.74 18.92
C ILE A 565 -4.92 -26.08 20.07
N VAL A 566 -4.10 -26.86 20.77
CA VAL A 566 -3.24 -26.38 21.85
C VAL A 566 -1.77 -26.56 21.50
N THR A 567 -1.11 -25.46 21.13
CA THR A 567 0.34 -25.38 20.97
C THR A 567 1.02 -24.78 22.20
N LYS A 568 0.28 -24.11 23.10
CA LYS A 568 0.78 -23.55 24.37
C LYS A 568 -0.21 -23.80 25.51
N GLY A 569 0.27 -24.35 26.62
CA GLY A 569 -0.63 -24.74 27.70
C GLY A 569 -0.02 -25.64 28.75
N GLN A 570 -0.83 -26.56 29.26
CA GLN A 570 -0.50 -27.52 30.31
C GLN A 570 -0.92 -28.93 29.89
N ARG A 571 -0.04 -29.91 30.15
CA ARG A 571 -0.27 -31.34 29.87
C ARG A 571 -0.42 -32.15 31.15
N CYS A 572 -1.12 -33.28 31.06
CA CYS A 572 -1.20 -34.23 32.17
C CYS A 572 0.20 -34.77 32.51
N SER A 573 0.50 -35.01 33.79
CA SER A 573 1.78 -35.60 34.23
C SER A 573 1.86 -37.12 34.04
N VAL A 574 0.91 -37.73 33.34
CA VAL A 574 0.84 -39.16 33.03
C VAL A 574 1.08 -39.29 31.53
N GLU A 575 2.19 -39.91 31.13
CA GLU A 575 2.66 -39.97 29.73
C GLU A 575 1.59 -40.45 28.74
N LYS A 576 0.84 -41.50 29.11
CA LYS A 576 -0.22 -42.08 28.27
C LYS A 576 -1.57 -41.36 28.34
N CYS A 577 -1.64 -40.18 28.96
CA CYS A 577 -2.87 -39.40 29.07
C CYS A 577 -2.87 -38.29 28.01
N SER A 578 -3.84 -38.32 27.09
CA SER A 578 -4.00 -37.33 26.01
C SER A 578 -4.52 -35.97 26.46
N THR A 579 -4.87 -35.78 27.75
CA THR A 579 -5.41 -34.49 28.22
C THR A 579 -4.38 -33.37 28.08
N ARG A 580 -4.77 -32.35 27.32
CA ARG A 580 -4.05 -31.07 27.16
C ARG A 580 -5.03 -29.93 27.42
N LEU A 581 -4.57 -28.84 28.02
CA LEU A 581 -5.39 -27.66 28.33
C LEU A 581 -4.60 -26.38 28.07
N HIS A 582 -5.17 -25.38 27.38
CA HIS A 582 -4.56 -24.05 27.31
C HIS A 582 -4.37 -23.46 28.72
N HIS A 583 -3.42 -22.53 28.89
CA HIS A 583 -3.18 -21.90 30.20
C HIS A 583 -4.42 -21.20 30.76
N HIS A 584 -5.22 -20.52 29.92
CA HIS A 584 -6.45 -19.87 30.33
C HIS A 584 -7.55 -20.90 30.67
N CYS A 585 -7.67 -22.00 29.93
CA CYS A 585 -8.59 -23.10 30.19
C CYS A 585 -8.28 -23.81 31.51
N ALA A 586 -7.01 -24.16 31.75
CA ALA A 586 -6.56 -24.74 33.02
C ALA A 586 -6.79 -23.76 34.19
N ARG A 587 -6.51 -22.46 34.01
CA ARG A 587 -6.79 -21.43 35.02
C ARG A 587 -8.28 -21.41 35.38
N ARG A 588 -9.19 -21.37 34.40
CA ARG A 588 -10.65 -21.40 34.58
C ARG A 588 -11.13 -22.70 35.25
N MET A 589 -10.55 -23.84 34.90
CA MET A 589 -10.93 -25.15 35.48
C MET A 589 -10.48 -25.33 36.94
N PHE A 590 -9.32 -24.76 37.31
CA PHE A 590 -8.67 -24.98 38.61
C PHE A 590 -8.64 -23.74 39.52
N GLN A 591 -9.29 -22.64 39.12
CA GLN A 591 -9.20 -21.31 39.75
C GLN A 591 -9.48 -21.31 41.26
N THR A 592 -10.41 -22.16 41.69
CA THR A 592 -10.91 -22.24 43.07
C THR A 592 -10.36 -23.43 43.85
N LYS A 593 -9.49 -24.27 43.25
CA LYS A 593 -9.02 -25.52 43.85
C LYS A 593 -7.56 -25.43 44.30
N PRO A 594 -7.23 -25.83 45.54
CA PRO A 594 -5.84 -25.96 45.99
C PRO A 594 -5.14 -27.08 45.20
N GLN A 595 -3.81 -27.02 45.12
CA GLN A 595 -2.98 -27.87 44.26
C GLN A 595 -3.18 -29.39 44.48
N SER A 596 -3.59 -29.80 45.68
CA SER A 596 -3.93 -31.19 46.04
C SER A 596 -5.27 -31.70 45.46
N GLU A 597 -6.18 -30.79 45.10
CA GLU A 597 -7.53 -31.11 44.61
C GLU A 597 -7.69 -30.95 43.10
N ARG A 598 -6.65 -30.43 42.42
CA ARG A 598 -6.62 -30.31 40.97
C ARG A 598 -6.36 -31.69 40.38
N LYS A 599 -7.38 -32.26 39.73
CA LYS A 599 -7.34 -33.57 39.10
C LYS A 599 -7.53 -33.44 37.58
N CYS A 600 -6.78 -34.24 36.84
CA CYS A 600 -6.96 -34.39 35.40
C CYS A 600 -8.40 -34.84 35.08
N PRO A 601 -9.12 -34.18 34.14
CA PRO A 601 -10.50 -34.54 33.79
C PRO A 601 -10.63 -35.98 33.26
N THR A 602 -9.60 -36.51 32.58
CA THR A 602 -9.67 -37.84 31.96
C THR A 602 -9.14 -38.94 32.88
N CYS A 603 -7.94 -38.79 33.45
CA CYS A 603 -7.29 -39.87 34.23
C CYS A 603 -7.28 -39.65 35.75
N SER A 604 -7.91 -38.59 36.26
CA SER A 604 -7.99 -38.24 37.70
C SER A 604 -6.66 -38.03 38.47
N ALA A 605 -5.50 -38.11 37.79
CA ALA A 605 -4.19 -37.85 38.38
C ALA A 605 -4.05 -36.39 38.84
N ILE A 606 -3.16 -36.13 39.80
CA ILE A 606 -2.92 -34.78 40.34
C ILE A 606 -2.32 -33.89 39.24
N TRP A 607 -3.01 -32.79 38.92
CA TRP A 607 -2.62 -31.87 37.85
C TRP A 607 -1.51 -30.93 38.31
N ARG A 608 -0.37 -30.93 37.64
CA ARG A 608 0.81 -30.11 37.98
C ARG A 608 1.00 -28.98 36.98
N GLU A 609 0.92 -27.73 37.42
CA GLU A 609 1.13 -26.54 36.56
C GLU A 609 2.53 -26.49 35.91
N THR A 610 3.50 -27.22 36.46
CA THR A 610 4.86 -27.33 35.90
C THR A 610 4.93 -28.14 34.62
N MET A 611 3.91 -28.95 34.30
CA MET A 611 3.85 -29.73 33.06
C MET A 611 3.28 -28.85 31.95
N VAL A 612 4.15 -28.05 31.33
CA VAL A 612 3.79 -27.11 30.27
C VAL A 612 3.96 -27.70 28.87
N ILE A 613 3.17 -27.16 27.94
CA ILE A 613 3.26 -27.34 26.48
C ILE A 613 3.94 -26.06 25.93
N ALA A 614 4.73 -26.19 24.86
CA ALA A 614 5.65 -25.18 24.31
C ALA A 614 6.98 -24.99 25.05
N TRP A 615 7.98 -24.51 24.31
CA TRP A 615 9.33 -24.27 24.81
C TRP A 615 9.40 -23.15 25.85
N ARG A 616 9.80 -23.51 27.07
CA ARG A 616 10.46 -22.62 28.04
C ARG A 616 11.76 -23.26 28.50
N ARG A 617 12.78 -22.43 28.79
CA ARG A 617 13.82 -22.85 29.73
C ARG A 617 13.18 -23.05 31.11
N PRO A 618 13.52 -24.11 31.86
CA PRO A 618 13.32 -24.08 33.31
C PRO A 618 14.23 -23.00 33.94
N PHE A 619 13.81 -22.48 35.10
CA PHE A 619 14.46 -21.44 35.91
C PHE A 619 14.40 -19.97 35.41
N GLU A 620 13.30 -19.30 35.77
CA GLU A 620 13.36 -18.02 36.50
C GLU A 620 12.47 -18.09 37.77
N LEU A 621 12.84 -18.99 38.68
CA LEU A 621 12.52 -18.87 40.10
C LEU A 621 13.84 -18.94 40.87
N LYS A 622 14.09 -17.97 41.74
CA LYS A 622 15.32 -17.91 42.55
C LYS A 622 15.34 -19.09 43.53
N THR A 623 16.33 -19.99 43.44
CA THR A 623 17.29 -20.35 44.52
C THR A 623 18.13 -21.61 44.22
N SER A 624 19.44 -21.52 44.51
CA SER A 624 20.41 -22.53 45.02
C SER A 624 20.68 -23.89 44.33
N SER A 625 21.99 -24.14 44.18
CA SER A 625 22.78 -25.40 44.33
C SER A 625 22.74 -26.56 43.31
N LEU A 626 23.75 -26.54 42.42
CA LEU A 626 24.88 -27.50 42.26
C LEU A 626 24.69 -29.01 41.90
N HIS A 627 25.73 -29.52 41.21
CA HIS A 627 26.08 -30.90 40.79
C HIS A 627 25.28 -31.46 39.58
N GLU A 628 25.90 -31.62 38.40
CA GLU A 628 26.72 -32.77 37.91
C GLU A 628 25.81 -33.95 37.53
N ASP A 629 25.77 -34.43 36.27
CA ASP A 629 26.87 -35.11 35.58
C ASP A 629 26.75 -35.15 34.04
N ARG A 630 27.83 -35.60 33.37
CA ARG A 630 27.86 -36.08 31.97
C ARG A 630 27.94 -37.61 31.97
N ASP A 631 27.33 -38.29 30.99
CA ASP A 631 28.08 -38.96 29.90
C ASP A 631 27.22 -39.87 28.99
N GLN A 632 27.59 -39.88 27.69
CA GLN A 632 27.49 -40.99 26.72
C GLN A 632 26.06 -41.56 26.40
N MET A 633 25.77 -42.22 25.27
CA MET A 633 26.61 -43.01 24.36
C MET A 633 25.99 -43.09 22.93
N GLN A 634 26.78 -43.47 21.93
CA GLN A 634 26.35 -43.71 20.53
C GLN A 634 25.87 -45.16 20.29
N LYS A 635 25.00 -45.42 19.29
CA LYS A 635 25.24 -46.25 18.08
C LYS A 635 23.98 -46.92 17.46
N GLY A 636 23.99 -47.03 16.12
CA GLY A 636 23.30 -48.07 15.32
C GLY A 636 21.80 -47.86 15.06
N GLN A 637 21.21 -48.40 13.98
CA GLN A 637 21.79 -49.08 12.81
C GLN A 637 20.79 -49.01 11.63
N SER A 638 21.20 -49.45 10.43
CA SER A 638 20.38 -49.61 9.23
C SER A 638 19.25 -50.64 9.40
N ASP A 639 18.29 -50.67 8.46
CA ASP A 639 18.14 -51.79 7.50
C ASP A 639 17.15 -51.45 6.36
N ASP A 640 17.43 -51.99 5.17
CA ASP A 640 16.60 -51.89 3.96
C ASP A 640 15.57 -53.04 3.90
N VAL A 641 14.39 -52.80 3.33
CA VAL A 641 13.52 -53.87 2.76
C VAL A 641 12.84 -53.38 1.48
N ASP A 642 13.20 -53.97 0.34
CA ASP A 642 12.50 -53.89 -0.95
C ASP A 642 11.40 -54.96 -1.03
N VAL A 643 10.20 -54.63 -1.53
CA VAL A 643 9.24 -55.61 -2.07
C VAL A 643 8.52 -55.10 -3.32
N HIS A 644 8.57 -55.91 -4.38
CA HIS A 644 7.83 -55.84 -5.64
C HIS A 644 6.68 -56.89 -5.64
N ILE A 645 5.58 -56.82 -6.39
CA ILE A 645 5.03 -55.87 -7.39
C ILE A 645 3.51 -56.19 -7.51
N ASP A 646 2.63 -55.26 -7.94
CA ASP A 646 1.66 -55.51 -9.06
C ASP A 646 0.67 -54.37 -9.40
N ILE A 647 0.09 -54.48 -10.60
CA ILE A 647 -0.80 -53.52 -11.29
C ILE A 647 -2.12 -54.22 -11.68
N ASP A 648 -3.19 -53.42 -11.82
CA ASP A 648 -4.55 -53.74 -12.30
C ASP A 648 -5.46 -54.61 -11.42
N ASP A 649 -6.59 -54.04 -10.99
CA ASP A 649 -7.89 -54.47 -11.53
C ASP A 649 -9.00 -53.40 -11.38
N LEU A 650 -9.98 -53.43 -12.29
CA LEU A 650 -11.09 -52.47 -12.39
C LEU A 650 -12.45 -53.10 -12.01
N ASP A 651 -13.29 -52.39 -11.24
CA ASP A 651 -14.75 -52.50 -11.44
C ASP A 651 -15.50 -51.21 -11.10
N TYR A 652 -15.92 -50.49 -12.15
CA TYR A 652 -16.89 -49.39 -12.08
C TYR A 652 -18.25 -49.85 -12.59
N SER A 653 -18.92 -50.77 -11.87
CA SER A 653 -20.28 -51.21 -12.24
C SER A 653 -21.24 -51.35 -11.06
N LYS A 654 -22.07 -50.30 -10.84
CA LYS A 654 -23.54 -50.35 -10.67
C LYS A 654 -24.09 -49.09 -9.99
N CYS A 655 -24.51 -48.12 -10.82
CA CYS A 655 -25.84 -47.52 -10.64
C CYS A 655 -26.28 -46.88 -11.98
N LYS A 656 -27.32 -47.44 -12.62
CA LYS A 656 -27.92 -46.92 -13.86
C LYS A 656 -29.40 -46.64 -13.63
N THR A 657 -29.82 -45.41 -13.88
CA THR A 657 -31.08 -45.06 -14.56
C THR A 657 -30.99 -43.60 -15.06
N PRO A 658 -31.75 -43.19 -16.09
CA PRO A 658 -31.16 -42.36 -17.14
C PRO A 658 -31.65 -40.91 -17.19
N LEU A 659 -30.73 -39.99 -17.50
CA LEU A 659 -31.04 -38.71 -18.14
C LEU A 659 -30.68 -38.80 -19.63
N SER A 660 -31.67 -39.14 -20.45
CA SER A 660 -31.56 -39.06 -21.90
C SER A 660 -31.60 -37.60 -22.36
N GLN A 661 -30.75 -37.25 -23.33
CA GLN A 661 -30.70 -35.97 -24.06
C GLN A 661 -30.02 -34.78 -23.34
N THR A 662 -28.69 -34.78 -23.36
CA THR A 662 -27.87 -33.55 -23.40
C THR A 662 -26.78 -33.75 -24.45
N LYS A 663 -26.49 -32.75 -25.29
CA LYS A 663 -25.50 -32.93 -26.38
C LYS A 663 -24.08 -32.71 -25.84
N PRO A 664 -23.04 -33.36 -26.41
CA PRO A 664 -21.65 -33.16 -25.99
C PRO A 664 -21.13 -31.72 -26.10
N SER A 665 -21.81 -30.87 -26.88
CA SER A 665 -21.60 -29.42 -26.95
C SER A 665 -21.87 -28.70 -25.63
N ASP A 666 -22.90 -29.14 -24.90
CA ASP A 666 -23.46 -28.40 -23.78
C ASP A 666 -22.56 -28.57 -22.55
N ILE A 667 -22.03 -29.79 -22.34
CA ILE A 667 -21.07 -30.13 -21.28
C ILE A 667 -19.80 -29.26 -21.35
N LYS A 668 -19.34 -28.89 -22.56
CA LYS A 668 -18.19 -27.98 -22.72
C LYS A 668 -18.51 -26.54 -22.29
N VAL A 669 -19.72 -26.06 -22.54
CA VAL A 669 -20.17 -24.73 -22.10
C VAL A 669 -20.31 -24.69 -20.58
N PHE A 670 -20.87 -25.75 -19.96
CA PHE A 670 -20.96 -25.85 -18.50
C PHE A 670 -19.59 -25.92 -17.81
N LYS A 671 -18.62 -26.68 -18.35
CA LYS A 671 -17.24 -26.66 -17.84
C LYS A 671 -16.61 -25.28 -17.95
N ALA A 672 -16.71 -24.62 -19.11
CA ALA A 672 -16.15 -23.28 -19.29
C ALA A 672 -16.82 -22.22 -18.39
N ALA A 673 -18.13 -22.34 -18.10
CA ALA A 673 -18.82 -21.47 -17.16
C ALA A 673 -18.35 -21.70 -15.71
N ALA A 674 -18.19 -22.96 -15.29
CA ALA A 674 -17.66 -23.31 -13.97
C ALA A 674 -16.20 -22.86 -13.79
N GLU A 675 -15.34 -23.08 -14.79
CA GLU A 675 -13.95 -22.62 -14.82
C GLU A 675 -13.83 -21.09 -14.76
N ASN A 676 -14.74 -20.36 -15.42
CA ASN A 676 -14.81 -18.90 -15.34
C ASN A 676 -15.33 -18.41 -13.98
N LEU A 677 -16.33 -19.08 -13.40
CA LEU A 677 -16.84 -18.76 -12.05
C LEU A 677 -15.76 -18.99 -11.00
N GLU A 678 -14.99 -20.08 -11.12
CA GLU A 678 -13.89 -20.41 -10.21
C GLU A 678 -12.70 -19.45 -10.38
N SER A 679 -12.34 -19.11 -11.62
CA SER A 679 -11.36 -18.06 -11.92
C SER A 679 -11.77 -16.69 -11.33
N LEU A 680 -13.08 -16.38 -11.34
CA LEU A 680 -13.63 -15.18 -10.73
C LEU A 680 -13.62 -15.26 -9.20
N ARG A 681 -14.01 -16.39 -8.59
CA ARG A 681 -13.91 -16.64 -7.14
C ARG A 681 -12.49 -16.46 -6.65
N LYS A 682 -11.49 -17.08 -7.28
CA LYS A 682 -10.07 -16.92 -6.92
C LYS A 682 -9.59 -15.47 -7.03
N LYS A 683 -10.09 -14.70 -8.02
CA LYS A 683 -9.80 -13.25 -8.14
C LYS A 683 -10.48 -12.41 -7.06
N LEU A 684 -11.76 -12.65 -6.78
CA LEU A 684 -12.52 -11.95 -5.72
C LEU A 684 -11.95 -12.28 -4.35
N ARG A 685 -11.68 -13.56 -4.06
CA ARG A 685 -10.97 -14.01 -2.85
C ARG A 685 -9.65 -13.27 -2.70
N LYS A 686 -8.79 -13.26 -3.73
CA LYS A 686 -7.52 -12.51 -3.75
C LYS A 686 -7.68 -11.00 -3.53
N MET A 687 -8.76 -10.40 -4.01
CA MET A 687 -9.08 -8.99 -3.80
C MET A 687 -9.51 -8.73 -2.34
N LEU A 688 -10.39 -9.55 -1.78
CA LEU A 688 -10.95 -9.41 -0.43
C LEU A 688 -9.91 -9.73 0.66
N ILE A 689 -9.05 -10.74 0.42
CA ILE A 689 -7.83 -11.08 1.20
C ILE A 689 -6.85 -9.90 1.36
N ARG A 690 -6.99 -8.86 0.51
CA ARG A 690 -6.18 -7.64 0.44
C ARG A 690 -7.01 -6.35 0.56
N ALA A 691 -8.32 -6.45 0.74
CA ALA A 691 -9.18 -5.28 0.83
C ALA A 691 -9.16 -4.74 2.26
N PRO A 692 -9.20 -3.41 2.45
CA PRO A 692 -9.52 -2.81 3.74
C PRO A 692 -10.76 -3.47 4.36
N MET A 693 -10.69 -3.88 5.62
CA MET A 693 -11.82 -4.49 6.31
C MET A 693 -13.11 -3.64 6.22
N THR A 694 -12.99 -2.32 6.19
CA THR A 694 -14.13 -1.41 5.97
C THR A 694 -14.88 -1.65 4.65
N MET A 695 -14.21 -2.12 3.58
CA MET A 695 -14.89 -2.55 2.35
C MET A 695 -15.69 -3.84 2.57
N LEU A 696 -15.15 -4.78 3.36
CA LEU A 696 -15.81 -6.04 3.74
C LEU A 696 -17.02 -5.81 4.67
N TRP A 697 -17.02 -4.77 5.49
CA TRP A 697 -18.22 -4.39 6.26
C TRP A 697 -19.26 -3.63 5.43
N THR A 698 -18.89 -3.01 4.30
CA THR A 698 -19.84 -2.45 3.30
C THR A 698 -20.29 -3.46 2.22
N PHE A 699 -19.90 -4.73 2.36
CA PHE A 699 -20.01 -5.77 1.33
C PHE A 699 -21.45 -6.06 0.89
N GLU A 700 -22.44 -5.79 1.75
CA GLU A 700 -23.87 -5.86 1.41
C GLU A 700 -24.22 -4.98 0.19
N VAL A 701 -23.67 -3.77 0.12
CA VAL A 701 -23.87 -2.84 -1.02
C VAL A 701 -23.18 -3.37 -2.29
N THR A 702 -21.99 -3.95 -2.14
CA THR A 702 -21.16 -4.42 -3.28
C THR A 702 -21.67 -5.73 -3.87
N VAL A 703 -22.04 -6.71 -3.04
CA VAL A 703 -22.60 -7.99 -3.48
C VAL A 703 -24.03 -7.84 -3.96
N SER A 704 -24.86 -6.99 -3.34
CA SER A 704 -26.18 -6.65 -3.90
C SER A 704 -26.05 -6.03 -5.30
N GLY A 705 -25.05 -5.16 -5.52
CA GLY A 705 -24.71 -4.62 -6.84
C GLY A 705 -24.25 -5.68 -7.84
N PHE A 706 -23.36 -6.59 -7.42
CA PHE A 706 -22.84 -7.64 -8.30
C PHE A 706 -23.86 -8.74 -8.62
N ALA A 707 -24.73 -9.10 -7.67
CA ALA A 707 -25.87 -9.99 -7.89
C ALA A 707 -26.90 -9.38 -8.84
N LYS A 708 -27.15 -8.06 -8.76
CA LYS A 708 -27.95 -7.31 -9.74
C LYS A 708 -27.31 -7.31 -11.13
N PHE A 709 -25.98 -7.21 -11.23
CA PHE A 709 -25.25 -7.35 -12.49
C PHE A 709 -25.36 -8.76 -13.10
N LEU A 710 -25.18 -9.82 -12.29
CA LEU A 710 -25.37 -11.21 -12.75
C LEU A 710 -26.81 -11.48 -13.19
N LYS A 711 -27.81 -10.95 -12.45
CA LYS A 711 -29.22 -11.00 -12.84
C LYS A 711 -29.47 -10.27 -14.17
N TYR A 712 -28.91 -9.09 -14.37
CA TYR A 712 -29.01 -8.32 -15.62
C TYR A 712 -28.38 -9.05 -16.82
N GLU A 713 -27.22 -9.68 -16.66
CA GLU A 713 -26.60 -10.49 -17.74
C GLU A 713 -27.37 -11.80 -17.98
N TYR A 714 -27.97 -12.41 -16.95
CA TYR A 714 -28.89 -13.56 -17.10
C TYR A 714 -30.19 -13.17 -17.84
N GLU A 715 -30.79 -12.03 -17.52
CA GLU A 715 -31.96 -11.48 -18.20
C GLU A 715 -31.65 -11.09 -19.66
N LYS A 716 -30.45 -10.56 -19.93
CA LYS A 716 -29.93 -10.39 -21.30
C LYS A 716 -29.78 -11.71 -22.05
N LEU A 717 -29.25 -12.76 -21.42
CA LEU A 717 -29.10 -14.09 -22.02
C LEU A 717 -30.45 -14.73 -22.36
N LEU A 718 -31.49 -14.46 -21.56
CA LEU A 718 -32.88 -14.82 -21.86
C LEU A 718 -33.44 -13.98 -23.03
N ALA A 719 -33.22 -12.66 -23.04
CA ALA A 719 -33.66 -11.77 -24.11
C ALA A 719 -32.97 -12.03 -25.46
N ALA A 720 -31.74 -12.54 -25.46
CA ALA A 720 -30.93 -12.79 -26.65
C ALA A 720 -31.29 -14.08 -27.43
N LYS A 721 -32.26 -14.89 -26.96
CA LYS A 721 -32.68 -16.14 -27.64
C LYS A 721 -34.10 -16.07 -28.20
N PRO A 722 -34.29 -15.63 -29.47
CA PRO A 722 -35.55 -15.84 -30.17
C PRO A 722 -35.68 -17.32 -30.59
N LYS A 723 -36.68 -18.01 -30.01
CA LYS A 723 -37.29 -19.26 -30.50
C LYS A 723 -36.34 -20.44 -30.81
N ARG A 724 -36.05 -21.25 -29.79
CA ARG A 724 -36.14 -22.73 -29.90
C ARG A 724 -36.19 -23.36 -28.50
N GLU A 725 -37.07 -24.33 -28.35
CA GLU A 725 -37.32 -25.03 -27.09
C GLU A 725 -36.08 -25.83 -26.66
N ALA A 726 -35.46 -25.40 -25.57
CA ALA A 726 -34.54 -26.20 -24.77
C ALA A 726 -34.87 -25.90 -23.32
N ALA A 727 -35.41 -26.90 -22.61
CA ALA A 727 -35.80 -26.73 -21.21
C ALA A 727 -34.60 -26.29 -20.38
N ILE A 728 -34.76 -25.22 -19.59
CA ILE A 728 -33.77 -24.82 -18.59
C ILE A 728 -33.71 -25.94 -17.56
N PRO A 729 -32.54 -26.52 -17.26
CA PRO A 729 -32.44 -27.61 -16.29
C PRO A 729 -32.98 -27.17 -14.94
N GLU A 730 -33.86 -27.99 -14.37
CA GLU A 730 -34.63 -27.68 -13.16
C GLU A 730 -33.73 -27.23 -11.99
N HIS A 731 -32.53 -27.79 -11.85
CA HIS A 731 -31.54 -27.37 -10.84
C HIS A 731 -31.10 -25.91 -10.96
N LEU A 732 -31.00 -25.36 -12.17
CA LEU A 732 -30.53 -23.99 -12.42
C LEU A 732 -31.66 -22.99 -12.17
N HIS A 733 -32.89 -23.40 -12.47
CA HIS A 733 -34.10 -22.69 -12.07
C HIS A 733 -34.33 -22.75 -10.55
N ARG A 734 -33.92 -23.85 -9.89
CA ARG A 734 -33.94 -24.01 -8.43
C ARG A 734 -32.92 -23.11 -7.74
N ILE A 735 -31.66 -23.11 -8.18
CA ILE A 735 -30.60 -22.22 -7.65
C ILE A 735 -31.01 -20.75 -7.74
N VAL A 736 -31.64 -20.32 -8.85
CA VAL A 736 -32.13 -18.95 -9.00
C VAL A 736 -33.33 -18.68 -8.08
N ASN A 737 -34.31 -19.58 -7.96
CA ASN A 737 -35.50 -19.36 -7.13
C ASN A 737 -35.21 -19.47 -5.62
N GLU A 738 -34.45 -20.48 -5.18
CA GLU A 738 -34.07 -20.72 -3.77
C GLU A 738 -33.27 -19.52 -3.20
N TYR A 739 -32.46 -18.84 -4.02
CA TYR A 739 -31.66 -17.68 -3.56
C TYR A 739 -32.30 -16.30 -3.78
N PHE A 740 -33.31 -16.13 -4.64
CA PHE A 740 -33.91 -14.80 -4.89
C PHE A 740 -35.25 -14.53 -4.21
N MET A 741 -36.07 -15.55 -3.91
CA MET A 741 -37.45 -15.32 -3.46
C MET A 741 -37.63 -15.24 -1.93
N GLU A 742 -36.68 -15.72 -1.14
CA GLU A 742 -36.72 -15.53 0.32
C GLU A 742 -36.40 -14.09 0.74
N SER A 743 -35.51 -13.40 0.01
CA SER A 743 -35.13 -12.00 0.25
C SER A 743 -36.15 -10.94 -0.17
N VAL A 744 -37.32 -11.33 -0.69
CA VAL A 744 -38.39 -10.40 -1.15
C VAL A 744 -39.77 -10.75 -0.54
N SER A 745 -39.89 -11.88 0.18
CA SER A 745 -41.17 -12.36 0.71
C SER A 745 -41.43 -11.97 2.18
N LYS A 746 -40.54 -11.20 2.82
CA LYS A 746 -40.73 -10.62 4.15
C LYS A 746 -40.51 -9.11 4.16
N GLU A 747 -41.50 -8.40 3.62
CA GLU A 747 -42.05 -7.11 4.10
C GLU A 747 -42.83 -6.46 2.95
N GLY A 748 -44.16 -6.59 3.02
CA GLY A 748 -45.05 -5.92 2.08
C GLY A 748 -45.60 -4.65 2.69
N ASP A 749 -45.02 -3.49 2.39
CA ASP A 749 -45.79 -2.24 2.34
C ASP A 749 -45.25 -1.27 1.27
N THR A 750 -46.16 -0.54 0.63
CA THR A 750 -45.94 0.08 -0.69
C THR A 750 -45.52 1.55 -0.63
N LYS A 751 -44.43 1.84 0.10
CA LYS A 751 -43.85 3.20 0.19
C LYS A 751 -42.41 3.37 -0.32
N GLU A 752 -41.63 2.30 -0.45
CA GLU A 752 -40.18 2.39 -0.73
C GLU A 752 -39.78 2.75 -2.19
N VAL A 753 -40.70 2.85 -3.14
CA VAL A 753 -40.34 3.07 -4.56
C VAL A 753 -39.61 4.41 -4.80
N THR A 754 -39.81 5.40 -3.93
CA THR A 754 -39.06 6.67 -3.96
C THR A 754 -37.69 6.56 -3.28
N GLU A 755 -37.55 5.74 -2.24
CA GLU A 755 -36.26 5.51 -1.57
C GLU A 755 -35.34 4.63 -2.42
N ILE A 756 -35.89 3.63 -3.12
CA ILE A 756 -35.16 2.80 -4.10
C ILE A 756 -34.53 3.66 -5.20
N LYS A 757 -35.16 4.74 -5.66
CA LYS A 757 -34.55 5.68 -6.64
C LYS A 757 -33.38 6.46 -6.04
N THR A 758 -33.50 6.89 -4.78
CA THR A 758 -32.39 7.53 -4.05
C THR A 758 -31.24 6.56 -3.80
N TYR A 759 -31.54 5.28 -3.53
CA TYR A 759 -30.58 4.20 -3.37
C TYR A 759 -29.88 3.84 -4.69
N LEU A 760 -30.60 3.82 -5.82
CA LEU A 760 -30.04 3.57 -7.15
C LEU A 760 -29.06 4.67 -7.60
N ASN A 761 -29.38 5.94 -7.32
CA ASN A 761 -28.45 7.06 -7.58
C ASN A 761 -27.16 6.97 -6.74
N ARG A 762 -27.21 6.38 -5.52
CA ARG A 762 -26.02 6.07 -4.71
C ARG A 762 -25.27 4.85 -5.24
N ALA A 763 -25.98 3.83 -5.70
CA ALA A 763 -25.39 2.63 -6.30
C ALA A 763 -24.64 2.92 -7.63
N GLU A 764 -25.06 3.92 -8.39
CA GLU A 764 -24.37 4.34 -9.62
C GLU A 764 -22.93 4.82 -9.35
N TYR A 765 -22.69 5.40 -8.17
CA TYR A 765 -21.35 5.83 -7.73
C TYR A 765 -20.44 4.62 -7.43
N GLY A 766 -20.97 3.63 -6.70
CA GLY A 766 -20.28 2.35 -6.47
C GLY A 766 -20.00 1.58 -7.76
N HIS A 767 -20.95 1.58 -8.70
CA HIS A 767 -20.80 0.96 -10.01
C HIS A 767 -19.67 1.60 -10.84
N ARG A 768 -19.56 2.94 -10.83
CA ARG A 768 -18.46 3.67 -11.48
C ARG A 768 -17.11 3.42 -10.81
N PHE A 769 -17.06 3.29 -9.48
CA PHE A 769 -15.83 2.97 -8.74
C PHE A 769 -15.34 1.54 -9.02
N PHE A 770 -16.24 0.56 -8.93
CA PHE A 770 -15.91 -0.86 -9.09
C PHE A 770 -15.58 -1.26 -10.54
N SER A 771 -16.32 -0.69 -11.52
CA SER A 771 -16.02 -0.89 -12.94
C SER A 771 -14.63 -0.33 -13.31
N ARG A 772 -14.22 0.78 -12.71
CA ARG A 772 -12.90 1.39 -12.92
C ARG A 772 -11.78 0.58 -12.29
N ALA A 773 -11.95 0.08 -11.06
CA ALA A 773 -11.00 -0.83 -10.42
C ALA A 773 -10.79 -2.12 -11.23
N LEU A 774 -11.84 -2.68 -11.83
CA LEU A 774 -11.76 -3.84 -12.73
C LEU A 774 -11.06 -3.54 -14.07
N GLN A 775 -11.27 -2.35 -14.65
CA GLN A 775 -10.60 -1.92 -15.88
C GLN A 775 -9.09 -1.70 -15.67
N ASP A 776 -8.71 -1.04 -14.57
CA ASP A 776 -7.32 -0.78 -14.22
C ASP A 776 -6.56 -2.07 -13.85
N PHE A 777 -7.22 -3.05 -13.20
CA PHE A 777 -6.60 -4.35 -12.87
C PHE A 777 -6.49 -5.31 -14.07
N ALA A 778 -7.31 -5.13 -15.11
CA ALA A 778 -7.31 -5.99 -16.30
C ALA A 778 -6.44 -5.47 -17.47
N GLY A 779 -5.92 -4.24 -17.38
CA GLY A 779 -5.15 -3.61 -18.47
C GLY A 779 -5.99 -3.25 -19.71
N LEU A 780 -7.32 -3.23 -19.60
CA LEU A 780 -8.25 -3.06 -20.72
C LEU A 780 -8.54 -1.57 -20.99
N ARG A 781 -7.64 -0.89 -21.70
CA ARG A 781 -7.94 0.41 -22.32
C ARG A 781 -8.23 0.29 -23.81
N LYS A 782 -9.53 0.23 -24.18
CA LYS A 782 -10.09 0.97 -25.33
C LYS A 782 -11.63 0.93 -25.36
N CYS A 783 -12.20 2.11 -25.61
CA CYS A 783 -13.52 2.40 -26.20
C CYS A 783 -14.77 1.65 -25.67
N TRP A 784 -15.56 2.35 -24.84
CA TRP A 784 -17.00 2.12 -24.78
C TRP A 784 -17.69 2.97 -25.88
N ASN A 785 -17.95 2.35 -27.03
CA ASN A 785 -19.01 2.76 -27.97
C ASN A 785 -19.19 1.68 -29.05
N GLY A 786 -20.12 0.75 -28.81
CA GLY A 786 -20.62 -0.23 -29.77
C GLY A 786 -19.68 -1.39 -30.14
N GLY A 787 -20.18 -2.63 -30.12
CA GLY A 787 -19.51 -3.78 -30.77
C GLY A 787 -19.25 -4.98 -29.88
N VAL A 788 -19.67 -6.15 -30.38
CA VAL A 788 -19.61 -7.49 -29.80
C VAL A 788 -18.21 -7.92 -29.33
N CYS A 789 -18.13 -8.64 -28.20
CA CYS A 789 -16.91 -9.28 -27.71
C CYS A 789 -16.71 -10.66 -28.38
N ILE A 790 -15.62 -10.87 -29.13
CA ILE A 790 -15.33 -12.12 -29.85
C ILE A 790 -14.55 -13.11 -28.97
N SER A 791 -14.89 -14.39 -29.08
CA SER A 791 -14.40 -15.47 -28.20
C SER A 791 -12.92 -15.85 -28.36
N SER A 792 -12.38 -16.54 -27.36
CA SER A 792 -10.96 -16.92 -27.27
C SER A 792 -10.54 -18.07 -28.21
N LYS A 793 -9.80 -17.72 -29.27
CA LYS A 793 -8.74 -18.54 -29.89
C LYS A 793 -7.70 -17.60 -30.51
N TYR A 794 -6.48 -18.09 -30.79
CA TYR A 794 -5.29 -17.34 -31.26
C TYR A 794 -4.37 -16.67 -30.22
N ARG A 795 -3.86 -17.44 -29.26
CA ARG A 795 -2.59 -17.13 -28.57
C ARG A 795 -1.38 -17.69 -29.35
N LYS A 796 -0.88 -16.99 -30.38
CA LYS A 796 0.55 -17.09 -30.79
C LYS A 796 1.08 -16.01 -31.76
N ASN A 797 0.27 -15.42 -32.64
CA ASN A 797 0.76 -14.49 -33.68
C ASN A 797 0.60 -12.99 -33.36
N TYR A 798 0.36 -12.63 -32.09
CA TYR A 798 0.10 -11.25 -31.65
C TYR A 798 1.28 -10.27 -31.84
N GLY A 799 2.51 -10.77 -32.06
CA GLY A 799 3.70 -9.92 -32.21
C GLY A 799 3.90 -9.30 -33.61
N LEU A 800 3.37 -9.91 -34.66
CA LEU A 800 3.59 -9.45 -36.04
C LEU A 800 2.46 -8.54 -36.55
N ILE A 801 1.20 -8.89 -36.27
CA ILE A 801 0.03 -8.13 -36.75
C ILE A 801 -0.01 -6.71 -36.14
N VAL A 802 0.36 -6.56 -34.86
CA VAL A 802 0.38 -5.25 -34.18
C VAL A 802 1.38 -4.28 -34.83
N LYS A 803 2.48 -4.77 -35.41
CA LYS A 803 3.50 -3.91 -36.01
C LYS A 803 3.04 -3.33 -37.35
N SER A 804 2.47 -4.16 -38.23
CA SER A 804 2.03 -3.71 -39.56
C SER A 804 0.70 -2.94 -39.57
N VAL A 805 -0.15 -3.10 -38.55
CA VAL A 805 -1.38 -2.28 -38.40
C VAL A 805 -1.07 -0.87 -37.91
N VAL A 806 0.01 -0.67 -37.15
CA VAL A 806 0.47 0.67 -36.71
C VAL A 806 1.05 1.49 -37.88
N GLU A 807 1.47 0.84 -38.97
CA GLU A 807 2.05 1.47 -40.17
C GLU A 807 1.01 1.71 -41.30
N GLY A 808 -0.28 1.46 -41.07
CA GLY A 808 -1.38 2.02 -41.86
C GLY A 808 -1.68 1.42 -43.24
N LYS A 809 -1.06 0.29 -43.64
CA LYS A 809 -1.08 -0.18 -45.05
C LYS A 809 -2.23 -1.09 -45.51
N PHE A 810 -3.26 -1.39 -44.71
CA PHE A 810 -4.36 -2.29 -45.10
C PHE A 810 -5.75 -1.92 -44.56
N ALA A 811 -6.17 -0.64 -44.67
CA ALA A 811 -7.52 -0.23 -44.29
C ALA A 811 -8.61 -0.75 -45.25
N ASP A 812 -8.34 -0.77 -46.56
CA ASP A 812 -9.37 -1.00 -47.57
C ASP A 812 -9.81 -2.48 -47.68
N LEU A 813 -8.91 -3.43 -47.38
CA LEU A 813 -9.17 -4.86 -47.49
C LEU A 813 -10.14 -5.40 -46.42
N LEU A 814 -10.16 -4.77 -45.24
CA LEU A 814 -11.10 -5.12 -44.15
C LEU A 814 -12.51 -4.57 -44.41
N THR A 815 -12.63 -3.54 -45.25
CA THR A 815 -13.93 -2.94 -45.58
C THR A 815 -14.67 -3.79 -46.62
N SER A 816 -13.98 -4.36 -47.60
CA SER A 816 -14.61 -5.19 -48.64
C SER A 816 -14.98 -6.62 -48.19
N THR A 817 -14.33 -7.15 -47.15
CA THR A 817 -14.65 -8.48 -46.59
C THR A 817 -15.84 -8.47 -45.64
N TRP A 818 -16.22 -7.31 -45.10
CA TRP A 818 -17.35 -7.18 -44.18
C TRP A 818 -18.72 -7.30 -44.88
N ASP A 819 -18.81 -6.92 -46.15
CA ASP A 819 -20.08 -6.84 -46.90
C ASP A 819 -20.46 -8.13 -47.66
N THR A 820 -19.53 -9.06 -47.92
CA THR A 820 -19.78 -10.25 -48.76
C THR A 820 -19.87 -11.57 -48.01
N GLY A 821 -19.26 -11.69 -46.82
CA GLY A 821 -19.42 -12.85 -45.94
C GLY A 821 -18.73 -14.15 -46.38
N GLU A 822 -17.80 -14.12 -47.34
CA GLU A 822 -16.98 -15.28 -47.71
C GLU A 822 -15.70 -15.39 -46.85
N GLU A 823 -15.35 -16.61 -46.43
CA GLU A 823 -14.10 -16.89 -45.71
C GLU A 823 -12.90 -16.97 -46.67
N VAL A 824 -11.96 -16.03 -46.58
CA VAL A 824 -10.69 -16.11 -47.31
C VAL A 824 -9.62 -16.80 -46.47
N PHE A 825 -9.18 -17.98 -46.92
CA PHE A 825 -8.00 -18.64 -46.37
C PHE A 825 -6.70 -18.00 -46.89
N VAL A 826 -5.80 -17.62 -45.98
CA VAL A 826 -4.39 -17.32 -46.31
C VAL A 826 -3.53 -18.43 -45.73
N GLY A 827 -3.02 -19.30 -46.60
CA GLY A 827 -2.19 -20.45 -46.22
C GLY A 827 -0.72 -20.09 -45.94
N GLU A 828 -0.06 -20.92 -45.14
CA GLU A 828 1.38 -20.84 -44.84
C GLU A 828 2.23 -21.28 -46.05
N GLN A 829 2.46 -20.41 -47.05
CA GLN A 829 3.59 -20.52 -47.99
C GLN A 829 3.74 -19.29 -48.91
N ALA A 830 4.71 -18.42 -48.59
CA ALA A 830 5.33 -17.47 -49.53
C ALA A 830 6.70 -17.01 -48.99
N GLU A 831 7.70 -16.92 -49.87
CA GLU A 831 9.10 -16.57 -49.55
C GLU A 831 9.32 -15.05 -49.32
N PRO A 832 10.43 -14.63 -48.67
CA PRO A 832 10.65 -13.23 -48.34
C PRO A 832 10.99 -12.38 -49.57
N ILE A 833 10.14 -11.40 -49.88
CA ILE A 833 10.42 -10.39 -50.90
C ILE A 833 11.39 -9.35 -50.32
N ASN A 834 12.56 -9.27 -50.96
CA ASN A 834 13.53 -8.19 -50.76
C ASN A 834 13.08 -6.90 -51.45
N ASP A 835 13.68 -5.80 -51.00
CA ASP A 835 13.63 -4.44 -51.55
C ASP A 835 12.44 -3.56 -51.14
N ILE A 836 12.76 -2.48 -50.43
CA ILE A 836 11.82 -1.46 -49.91
C ILE A 836 11.88 -0.16 -50.73
N ASN A 837 12.76 -0.09 -51.75
CA ASN A 837 12.94 1.09 -52.59
C ASN A 837 11.90 1.21 -53.71
N ASN A 838 10.62 1.32 -53.36
CA ASN A 838 9.59 1.97 -54.20
C ASN A 838 8.24 2.06 -53.48
N LEU A 839 7.96 3.22 -52.88
CA LEU A 839 6.72 4.02 -53.05
C LEU A 839 6.70 5.12 -51.98
N PHE A 840 6.46 6.35 -52.46
CA PHE A 840 6.45 7.62 -51.74
C PHE A 840 5.39 7.69 -50.62
#